data_AF-A0A2D7HHF4-F1
#
_entry.id   AF-A0A2D7HHF4-F1
#
_cell.length_a   1.000
_cell.length_b   1.000
_cell.length_c   1.000
_cell.angle_alpha   90.00
_cell.angle_beta   90.00
_cell.angle_gamma   90.00
#
_symmetry.space_group_name_H-M   'P 1'
#
loop_
_entity.id
_entity.type
_entity.pdbx_description
1 polymer ?
#
loop_
_entity_poly.entity_id
_entity_poly.type
_entity_poly.pdbx_seq_one_letter_code
_entity_poly.pdbx_strand_id
1 'polypeptide(L)'
;MHETQHLNAPKSVPIVRAGFTLVEMLVAMTVTLLMMAALARAFAYVGTQIQESRADTQLATSLRDITTKLQDDLGQCTVELKPNTGLEEDQNGYFLYYEGPVTDATSSLFRADNSSGTLQLNDARYGDFDDYIAFTAVAKGSQWFRGKVPRYILNQKSAEVAGVPYAAANFAGDPFDAVTITSKYAEIIYFASPEYAIGSVPANPAYLDVDGDTDFGSGAATENGLPDRIKIHRRVLLIRPDLNLNTGVYANYGGVLPKNSKTLASGGTHHFMQADDWPNANAVTPTITGNANAADGWLYGMAGVHQQCDLSVRRILNDDGLPISGGFVAANSLADLSQPHNRFAHVRVPGNLLIGGSNPYPTSMPVLALGGPATILSAVTSDSTRLAPGNTPTTSTIVTPNWLSGFIRPEFVLGNDLSHINDPNDPWGLQRIGEDLVTNNVLGFDVQIFDPGAALFSDNPADATSAVIQETVGPGDAGYRNAVQAWLNNGVVSKREKGAFVDLAYPILAGGAMRGWQPRRLDRRSSSDFTFTDSNNKMAGVVVSPFSGIRAVTADPRTAYQDALLRSGRMATSGQNVVLFQPAFDTYTSAYEKDGFYQGVVNPNSRGSLWTPPVFAVNNNLTVDRGANGLDDDLQFGVDDFNERETLAPFLNQAEAVRVTVRLENPSLRFVRQASVDYRGK
;
A
#
# COMPACT_ATOMS: atom_id res chain seq x y z
N MET A 1 26.67 -7.11 -122.38
CA MET A 1 26.04 -5.79 -122.62
C MET A 1 25.52 -5.32 -121.27
N HIS A 2 26.15 -4.28 -120.71
CA HIS A 2 25.82 -3.46 -119.52
C HIS A 2 25.28 -4.18 -118.27
N GLU A 3 26.01 -4.30 -117.15
CA GLU A 3 26.76 -3.32 -116.35
C GLU A 3 25.94 -2.08 -115.93
N THR A 4 25.44 -2.12 -114.70
CA THR A 4 25.17 -0.94 -113.87
C THR A 4 25.59 -1.24 -112.43
N GLN A 5 26.59 -0.50 -111.98
CA GLN A 5 27.16 -0.54 -110.64
C GLN A 5 26.19 0.01 -109.59
N HIS A 6 25.99 -0.71 -108.49
CA HIS A 6 25.49 -0.16 -107.23
C HIS A 6 26.55 -0.43 -106.15
N LEU A 7 27.13 0.66 -105.61
CA LEU A 7 27.99 0.62 -104.43
C LEU A 7 27.15 0.22 -103.21
N ASN A 8 27.47 -0.92 -102.61
CA ASN A 8 26.82 -1.45 -101.41
C ASN A 8 27.38 -0.80 -100.13
N ALA A 9 26.46 -0.41 -99.25
CA ALA A 9 26.73 0.11 -97.91
C ALA A 9 27.49 -0.91 -97.01
N PRO A 10 28.35 -0.44 -96.09
CA PRO A 10 29.07 -1.31 -95.17
C PRO A 10 28.12 -1.98 -94.15
N LYS A 11 28.20 -3.32 -94.09
CA LYS A 11 27.47 -4.21 -93.18
C LYS A 11 27.71 -3.85 -91.71
N SER A 12 26.62 -3.70 -90.95
CA SER A 12 26.65 -3.62 -89.49
C SER A 12 27.17 -4.91 -88.88
N VAL A 13 28.26 -4.82 -88.10
CA VAL A 13 28.83 -5.94 -87.34
C VAL A 13 27.89 -6.29 -86.17
N PRO A 14 27.44 -7.55 -86.03
CA PRO A 14 26.61 -7.95 -84.90
C PRO A 14 27.46 -7.99 -83.62
N ILE A 15 27.04 -7.24 -82.59
CA ILE A 15 27.59 -7.35 -81.24
C ILE A 15 27.19 -8.73 -80.69
N VAL A 16 28.15 -9.64 -80.60
CA VAL A 16 27.98 -10.95 -79.96
C VAL A 16 27.77 -10.72 -78.46
N ARG A 17 26.55 -10.95 -77.96
CA ARG A 17 26.29 -11.03 -76.52
C ARG A 17 26.86 -12.36 -76.01
N ALA A 18 27.92 -12.29 -75.21
CA ALA A 18 28.42 -13.45 -74.48
C ALA A 18 27.33 -13.91 -73.49
N GLY A 19 26.97 -15.20 -73.53
CA GLY A 19 26.05 -15.80 -72.56
C GLY A 19 26.75 -16.00 -71.21
N PHE A 20 26.04 -15.72 -70.11
CA PHE A 20 26.55 -15.89 -68.75
C PHE A 20 26.97 -17.33 -68.46
N THR A 21 28.12 -17.50 -67.83
CA THR A 21 28.62 -18.81 -67.38
C THR A 21 27.85 -19.30 -66.15
N LEU A 22 27.81 -20.62 -65.93
CA LEU A 22 27.13 -21.24 -64.79
C LEU A 22 27.69 -20.73 -63.44
N VAL A 23 29.00 -20.43 -63.41
CA VAL A 23 29.67 -19.80 -62.26
C VAL A 23 29.17 -18.38 -62.02
N GLU A 24 29.00 -17.55 -63.06
CA GLU A 24 28.43 -16.20 -62.91
C GLU A 24 26.97 -16.23 -62.45
N MET A 25 26.16 -17.18 -62.92
CA MET A 25 24.77 -17.33 -62.45
C MET A 25 24.73 -17.80 -60.99
N LEU A 26 25.63 -18.70 -60.57
CA LEU A 26 25.75 -19.10 -59.17
C LEU A 26 26.24 -17.97 -58.27
N VAL A 27 27.24 -17.18 -58.71
CA VAL A 27 27.74 -16.02 -57.98
C VAL A 27 26.68 -14.91 -57.91
N ALA A 28 25.93 -14.67 -58.98
CA ALA A 28 24.83 -13.71 -58.98
C ALA A 28 23.74 -14.11 -57.98
N MET A 29 23.32 -15.39 -57.97
CA MET A 29 22.34 -15.88 -56.99
C MET A 29 22.86 -15.76 -55.56
N THR A 30 24.11 -16.15 -55.27
CA THR A 30 24.65 -16.03 -53.90
C THR A 30 24.78 -14.58 -53.45
N VAL A 31 25.17 -13.65 -54.32
CA VAL A 31 25.21 -12.21 -54.02
C VAL A 31 23.80 -11.67 -53.77
N THR A 32 22.81 -12.04 -54.57
CA THR A 32 21.41 -11.60 -54.33
C THR A 32 20.86 -12.13 -53.01
N LEU A 33 21.16 -13.39 -52.66
CA LEU A 33 20.79 -13.96 -51.37
C LEU A 33 21.49 -13.27 -50.20
N LEU A 34 22.77 -12.92 -50.33
CA LEU A 34 23.50 -12.15 -49.33
C LEU A 34 22.95 -10.73 -49.17
N MET A 35 22.59 -10.05 -50.26
CA MET A 35 21.96 -8.73 -50.20
C MET A 35 20.57 -8.80 -49.54
N MET A 36 19.76 -9.80 -49.89
CA MET A 36 18.47 -10.04 -49.22
C MET A 36 18.64 -10.33 -47.74
N ALA A 37 19.63 -11.15 -47.35
CA ALA A 37 19.92 -11.42 -45.94
C ALA A 37 20.40 -10.17 -45.18
N ALA A 38 21.22 -9.32 -45.80
CA ALA A 38 21.66 -8.07 -45.22
C ALA A 38 20.50 -7.08 -45.03
N LEU A 39 19.62 -6.95 -46.03
CA LEU A 39 18.40 -6.13 -45.94
C LEU A 39 17.45 -6.63 -44.85
N ALA A 40 17.24 -7.94 -44.76
CA ALA A 40 16.41 -8.53 -43.72
C ALA A 40 16.94 -8.23 -42.31
N ARG A 41 18.26 -8.31 -42.09
CA ARG A 41 18.90 -7.94 -40.82
C ARG A 41 18.79 -6.44 -40.54
N ALA A 42 18.95 -5.58 -41.54
CA ALA A 42 18.78 -4.14 -41.38
C ALA A 42 17.35 -3.77 -40.98
N PHE A 43 16.35 -4.38 -41.62
CA PHE A 43 14.95 -4.17 -41.24
C PHE A 43 14.61 -4.72 -39.87
N ALA A 44 15.17 -5.88 -39.48
CA ALA A 44 15.00 -6.41 -38.13
C ALA A 44 15.58 -5.47 -37.08
N TYR A 45 16.80 -4.95 -37.29
CA TYR A 45 17.45 -4.00 -36.39
C TYR A 45 16.68 -2.68 -36.28
N VAL A 46 16.23 -2.12 -37.41
CA VAL A 46 15.40 -0.90 -37.40
C VAL A 46 14.06 -1.17 -36.71
N GLY A 47 13.47 -2.35 -36.93
CA GLY A 47 12.23 -2.78 -36.29
C GLY A 47 12.35 -2.84 -34.76
N THR A 48 13.42 -3.43 -34.22
CA THR A 48 13.65 -3.50 -32.77
C THR A 48 13.90 -2.11 -32.18
N GLN A 49 14.69 -1.27 -32.84
CA GLN A 49 14.93 0.12 -32.39
C GLN A 49 13.64 0.95 -32.36
N ILE A 50 12.76 0.78 -33.35
CA ILE A 50 11.45 1.44 -33.35
C ILE A 50 10.56 0.92 -32.22
N GLN A 51 10.57 -0.39 -31.96
CA GLN A 51 9.82 -1.00 -30.86
C GLN A 51 10.31 -0.49 -29.50
N GLU A 52 11.63 -0.44 -29.30
CA GLU A 52 12.28 0.10 -28.09
C GLU A 52 11.92 1.57 -27.87
N SER A 53 12.03 2.41 -28.90
CA SER A 53 11.67 3.82 -28.83
C SER A 53 10.19 4.03 -28.47
N ARG A 54 9.27 3.25 -29.06
CA ARG A 54 7.85 3.31 -28.74
C ARG A 54 7.56 2.90 -27.30
N ALA A 55 8.13 1.79 -26.85
CA ALA A 55 7.97 1.30 -25.48
C ALA A 55 8.44 2.34 -24.45
N ASP A 56 9.60 2.95 -24.71
CA ASP A 56 10.19 3.96 -23.84
C ASP A 56 9.34 5.24 -23.77
N THR A 57 8.87 5.73 -24.92
CA THR A 57 7.97 6.90 -24.99
C THR A 57 6.62 6.65 -24.31
N GLN A 58 6.09 5.42 -24.42
CA GLN A 58 4.85 5.02 -23.74
C GLN A 58 5.04 5.03 -22.21
N LEU A 59 6.10 4.40 -21.69
CA LEU A 59 6.40 4.41 -20.25
C LEU A 59 6.59 5.83 -19.72
N ALA A 60 7.31 6.69 -20.44
CA ALA A 60 7.52 8.07 -20.05
C ALA A 60 6.21 8.88 -20.02
N THR A 61 5.30 8.63 -20.95
CA THR A 61 3.98 9.27 -20.99
C THR A 61 3.14 8.80 -19.81
N SER A 62 3.05 7.49 -19.58
CA SER A 62 2.32 6.91 -18.44
C SER A 62 2.82 7.43 -17.10
N LEU A 63 4.14 7.49 -16.88
CA LEU A 63 4.71 8.06 -15.65
C LEU A 63 4.40 9.55 -15.49
N ARG A 64 4.42 10.33 -16.56
CA ARG A 64 4.06 11.76 -16.50
C ARG A 64 2.58 11.93 -16.13
N ASP A 65 1.69 11.12 -16.69
CA ASP A 65 0.26 11.19 -16.39
C ASP A 65 -0.02 10.84 -14.91
N ILE A 66 0.63 9.78 -14.40
CA ILE A 66 0.52 9.37 -13.00
C ILE A 66 1.04 10.45 -12.06
N THR A 67 2.25 10.97 -12.32
CA THR A 67 2.89 11.97 -11.45
C THR A 67 2.14 13.29 -11.45
N THR A 68 1.61 13.73 -12.60
CA THR A 68 0.78 14.95 -12.68
C THR A 68 -0.51 14.77 -11.88
N LYS A 69 -1.18 13.61 -12.02
CA LYS A 69 -2.41 13.32 -11.29
C LYS A 69 -2.19 13.26 -9.78
N LEU A 70 -1.11 12.61 -9.35
CA LEU A 70 -0.75 12.47 -7.95
C LEU A 70 -0.38 13.83 -7.33
N GLN A 71 0.39 14.66 -8.04
CA GLN A 71 0.69 16.03 -7.64
C GLN A 71 -0.58 16.88 -7.50
N ASP A 72 -1.52 16.77 -8.44
CA ASP A 72 -2.78 17.51 -8.43
C ASP A 72 -3.68 17.11 -7.25
N ASP A 73 -3.75 15.81 -6.94
CA ASP A 73 -4.53 15.29 -5.80
C ASP A 73 -3.89 15.67 -4.46
N LEU A 74 -2.58 15.49 -4.29
CA LEU A 74 -1.88 15.91 -3.06
C LEU A 74 -1.99 17.42 -2.85
N GLY A 75 -1.87 18.21 -3.94
CA GLY A 75 -2.10 19.66 -3.90
C GLY A 75 -3.55 20.07 -3.61
N GLN A 76 -4.48 19.12 -3.49
CA GLN A 76 -5.88 19.31 -3.09
C GLN A 76 -6.18 18.78 -1.69
N CYS A 77 -5.18 18.26 -0.95
CA CYS A 77 -5.34 17.78 0.42
C CYS A 77 -5.98 18.86 1.32
N THR A 78 -6.95 18.48 2.15
CA THR A 78 -7.68 19.41 3.02
C THR A 78 -6.91 19.77 4.29
N VAL A 79 -6.01 18.89 4.74
CA VAL A 79 -5.28 19.02 6.01
C VAL A 79 -3.83 19.42 5.78
N GLU A 80 -3.22 20.01 6.80
CA GLU A 80 -1.79 20.22 6.90
C GLU A 80 -1.11 18.93 7.39
N LEU A 81 0.14 18.69 6.98
CA LEU A 81 0.93 17.51 7.39
C LEU A 81 1.46 17.62 8.83
N LYS A 82 0.63 18.14 9.72
CA LYS A 82 0.92 18.36 11.14
C LYS A 82 0.06 17.41 11.97
N PRO A 83 0.67 16.45 12.68
CA PRO A 83 -0.05 15.57 13.60
C PRO A 83 -0.70 16.38 14.74
N ASN A 84 -1.89 15.98 15.14
CA ASN A 84 -2.52 16.58 16.30
C ASN A 84 -1.87 16.05 17.58
N THR A 85 -1.28 16.95 18.35
CA THR A 85 -0.78 16.70 19.69
C THR A 85 -1.86 16.93 20.75
N GLY A 86 -3.11 17.20 20.33
CA GLY A 86 -4.34 17.50 21.06
C GLY A 86 -4.31 18.76 21.93
N LEU A 87 -3.33 19.63 21.74
CA LEU A 87 -3.37 21.02 22.23
C LEU A 87 -4.17 21.92 21.29
N GLU A 88 -4.37 21.47 20.06
CA GLU A 88 -5.04 22.18 18.99
C GLU A 88 -6.35 21.46 18.63
N GLU A 89 -7.30 22.20 18.06
CA GLU A 89 -8.53 21.61 17.54
C GLU A 89 -8.21 20.60 16.43
N ASP A 90 -9.00 19.52 16.38
CA ASP A 90 -8.86 18.50 15.34
C ASP A 90 -9.06 19.10 13.94
N GLN A 91 -8.18 18.72 13.01
CA GLN A 91 -8.32 19.13 11.62
C GLN A 91 -9.53 18.43 10.98
N ASN A 92 -10.23 19.15 10.10
CA ASN A 92 -11.34 18.59 9.33
C ASN A 92 -10.82 17.73 8.17
N GLY A 93 -10.83 16.42 8.37
CA GLY A 93 -10.30 15.42 7.44
C GLY A 93 -9.02 14.77 7.97
N TYR A 94 -8.25 14.13 7.09
CA TYR A 94 -7.01 13.47 7.50
C TYR A 94 -6.00 13.34 6.37
N PHE A 95 -4.76 13.07 6.76
CA PHE A 95 -3.71 12.53 5.90
C PHE A 95 -3.09 11.32 6.61
N LEU A 96 -2.99 10.21 5.91
CA LEU A 96 -2.44 8.95 6.38
C LEU A 96 -1.47 8.42 5.35
N TYR A 97 -0.28 8.05 5.81
CA TYR A 97 0.68 7.25 5.08
C TYR A 97 1.07 6.07 5.98
N TYR A 98 0.77 4.86 5.51
CA TYR A 98 1.17 3.61 6.13
C TYR A 98 2.36 3.04 5.37
N GLU A 99 3.33 2.55 6.14
CA GLU A 99 4.57 1.97 5.68
C GLU A 99 4.55 0.46 5.86
N GLY A 100 4.84 -0.25 4.78
CA GLY A 100 4.95 -1.70 4.78
C GLY A 100 6.30 -2.21 5.35
N PRO A 101 6.46 -3.53 5.48
CA PRO A 101 7.73 -4.12 5.90
C PRO A 101 8.77 -4.23 4.78
N VAL A 102 8.39 -4.14 3.50
CA VAL A 102 9.32 -4.17 2.36
C VAL A 102 9.91 -2.76 2.16
N THR A 103 11.06 -2.67 1.50
CA THR A 103 11.70 -1.41 1.12
C THR A 103 12.48 -1.62 -0.18
N ASP A 104 12.96 -0.54 -0.80
CA ASP A 104 13.85 -0.57 -1.97
C ASP A 104 15.09 -1.47 -1.80
N ALA A 105 15.59 -1.64 -0.57
CA ALA A 105 16.75 -2.49 -0.29
C ALA A 105 16.40 -3.99 -0.26
N THR A 106 15.14 -4.36 -0.06
CA THR A 106 14.71 -5.73 0.26
C THR A 106 15.12 -6.72 -0.82
N SER A 107 14.77 -6.44 -2.07
CA SER A 107 15.05 -7.32 -3.21
C SER A 107 16.56 -7.56 -3.36
N SER A 108 17.36 -6.50 -3.27
CA SER A 108 18.82 -6.59 -3.38
C SER A 108 19.47 -7.39 -2.24
N LEU A 109 18.95 -7.30 -1.00
CA LEU A 109 19.50 -7.98 0.16
C LEU A 109 19.04 -9.46 0.25
N PHE A 110 17.80 -9.73 -0.13
CA PHE A 110 17.16 -11.04 0.07
C PHE A 110 17.36 -11.99 -1.12
N ARG A 111 17.70 -11.44 -2.29
CA ARG A 111 17.90 -12.18 -3.54
C ARG A 111 19.30 -12.05 -4.13
N ALA A 112 20.28 -11.56 -3.37
CA ALA A 112 21.67 -11.56 -3.81
C ALA A 112 22.17 -12.99 -4.07
N ASP A 113 22.66 -13.25 -5.28
CA ASP A 113 23.30 -14.51 -5.67
C ASP A 113 24.72 -14.28 -6.21
N ASN A 114 25.62 -15.22 -5.95
CA ASN A 114 26.97 -15.25 -6.50
C ASN A 114 27.39 -16.66 -6.97
N SER A 115 26.44 -17.56 -7.18
CA SER A 115 26.68 -18.95 -7.63
C SER A 115 27.52 -19.05 -8.91
N SER A 116 27.48 -18.03 -9.78
CA SER A 116 28.26 -17.91 -11.01
C SER A 116 29.65 -17.27 -10.83
N GLY A 117 30.09 -16.99 -9.60
CA GLY A 117 31.35 -16.30 -9.30
C GLY A 117 31.30 -14.77 -9.49
N THR A 118 30.21 -14.23 -10.03
CA THR A 118 29.92 -12.79 -10.12
C THR A 118 28.64 -12.49 -9.34
N LEU A 119 28.58 -11.35 -8.64
CA LEU A 119 27.36 -10.90 -7.98
C LEU A 119 26.26 -10.64 -9.02
N GLN A 120 25.15 -11.35 -8.90
CA GLN A 120 23.95 -11.15 -9.70
C GLN A 120 22.82 -10.63 -8.81
N LEU A 121 22.20 -9.54 -9.27
CA LEU A 121 21.10 -8.85 -8.61
C LEU A 121 19.91 -8.72 -9.58
N ASN A 122 19.47 -9.84 -10.14
CA ASN A 122 18.42 -9.85 -11.16
C ASN A 122 17.09 -9.27 -10.64
N ASP A 123 16.81 -9.51 -9.36
CA ASP A 123 15.57 -9.09 -8.70
C ASP A 123 15.67 -7.66 -8.10
N ALA A 124 16.84 -7.03 -8.12
CA ALA A 124 17.01 -5.66 -7.57
C ALA A 124 16.27 -4.56 -8.37
N ARG A 125 15.62 -4.93 -9.47
CA ARG A 125 14.70 -4.06 -10.22
C ARG A 125 13.43 -3.71 -9.43
N TYR A 126 12.99 -4.60 -8.53
CA TYR A 126 11.84 -4.36 -7.67
C TYR A 126 12.19 -3.35 -6.59
N GLY A 127 11.32 -2.35 -6.41
CA GLY A 127 11.43 -1.38 -5.34
C GLY A 127 10.51 -1.74 -4.19
N ASP A 128 10.21 -0.75 -3.35
CA ASP A 128 9.11 -0.86 -2.39
C ASP A 128 7.76 -0.97 -3.09
N PHE A 129 6.82 -1.74 -2.56
CA PHE A 129 5.51 -1.96 -3.15
C PHE A 129 4.37 -2.14 -2.15
N ASP A 130 4.61 -2.10 -0.83
CA ASP A 130 3.56 -2.37 0.17
C ASP A 130 3.06 -1.13 0.93
N ASP A 131 3.31 0.06 0.36
CA ASP A 131 2.83 1.33 0.89
C ASP A 131 1.37 1.66 0.58
N TYR A 132 0.79 2.45 1.49
CA TYR A 132 -0.57 2.95 1.40
C TYR A 132 -0.62 4.43 1.76
N ILE A 133 -1.27 5.24 0.93
CA ILE A 133 -1.50 6.66 1.21
C ILE A 133 -2.97 7.01 1.00
N ALA A 134 -3.55 7.71 1.97
CA ALA A 134 -4.93 8.16 1.91
C ALA A 134 -5.10 9.54 2.56
N PHE A 135 -5.94 10.37 1.96
CA PHE A 135 -6.20 11.70 2.47
C PHE A 135 -7.53 12.25 1.98
N THR A 136 -8.06 13.23 2.71
CA THR A 136 -9.23 14.00 2.27
C THR A 136 -8.81 15.14 1.36
N ALA A 137 -9.55 15.36 0.28
CA ALA A 137 -9.26 16.35 -0.75
C ALA A 137 -10.46 17.24 -1.06
N VAL A 138 -10.19 18.48 -1.48
CA VAL A 138 -11.20 19.45 -1.93
C VAL A 138 -10.96 19.88 -3.37
N ALA A 139 -11.98 19.76 -4.21
CA ALA A 139 -11.90 20.08 -5.64
C ALA A 139 -11.75 21.59 -5.87
N LYS A 140 -10.74 21.99 -6.66
CA LYS A 140 -10.42 23.40 -6.96
C LYS A 140 -11.44 24.05 -7.91
N GLY A 141 -11.74 25.34 -7.67
CA GLY A 141 -12.56 26.17 -8.57
C GLY A 141 -13.92 25.54 -8.91
N SER A 142 -14.20 25.39 -10.21
CA SER A 142 -15.47 24.80 -10.72
C SER A 142 -15.42 23.28 -10.92
N GLN A 143 -14.33 22.60 -10.56
CA GLN A 143 -14.21 21.14 -10.70
C GLN A 143 -14.97 20.39 -9.60
N TRP A 144 -15.34 19.14 -9.87
CA TRP A 144 -16.08 18.29 -8.92
C TRP A 144 -15.57 16.85 -9.02
N PHE A 145 -15.44 16.17 -7.89
CA PHE A 145 -15.25 14.74 -7.87
C PHE A 145 -16.55 14.06 -8.29
N ARG A 146 -16.43 12.90 -8.95
CA ARG A 146 -17.55 12.11 -9.46
C ARG A 146 -17.41 10.67 -9.02
N GLY A 147 -18.53 10.01 -8.82
CA GLY A 147 -18.61 8.62 -8.38
C GLY A 147 -20.02 8.07 -8.63
N LYS A 148 -20.20 6.77 -8.44
CA LYS A 148 -21.46 6.07 -8.67
C LYS A 148 -22.09 5.63 -7.35
N VAL A 149 -23.41 5.68 -7.29
CA VAL A 149 -24.22 5.12 -6.19
C VAL A 149 -25.44 4.39 -6.76
N PRO A 150 -26.02 3.44 -6.03
CA PRO A 150 -27.32 2.88 -6.38
C PRO A 150 -28.39 3.96 -6.40
N ARG A 151 -29.24 3.94 -7.42
CA ARG A 151 -30.30 4.93 -7.64
C ARG A 151 -31.22 5.11 -6.44
N TYR A 152 -31.54 4.02 -5.74
CA TYR A 152 -32.44 4.05 -4.60
C TYR A 152 -31.95 4.97 -3.47
N ILE A 153 -30.64 5.21 -3.34
CA ILE A 153 -30.09 6.13 -2.32
C ILE A 153 -30.63 7.54 -2.52
N LEU A 154 -30.59 8.02 -3.77
CA LEU A 154 -31.08 9.35 -4.14
C LEU A 154 -32.60 9.42 -4.06
N ASN A 155 -33.30 8.37 -4.51
CA ASN A 155 -34.76 8.35 -4.51
C ASN A 155 -35.34 8.37 -3.08
N GLN A 156 -34.76 7.58 -2.17
CA GLN A 156 -35.17 7.56 -0.77
C GLN A 156 -34.88 8.91 -0.10
N LYS A 157 -33.70 9.50 -0.33
CA LYS A 157 -33.40 10.83 0.20
C LYS A 157 -34.34 11.90 -0.34
N SER A 158 -34.69 11.84 -1.62
CA SER A 158 -35.64 12.77 -2.25
C SER A 158 -37.05 12.64 -1.64
N ALA A 159 -37.50 11.40 -1.38
CA ALA A 159 -38.78 11.14 -0.72
C ALA A 159 -38.81 11.70 0.71
N GLU A 160 -37.73 11.50 1.47
CA GLU A 160 -37.59 12.06 2.83
C GLU A 160 -37.66 13.59 2.83
N VAL A 161 -36.91 14.25 1.94
CA VAL A 161 -36.91 15.72 1.83
C VAL A 161 -38.30 16.25 1.45
N ALA A 162 -39.05 15.50 0.63
CA ALA A 162 -40.43 15.82 0.29
C ALA A 162 -41.45 15.45 1.38
N GLY A 163 -41.03 14.80 2.47
CA GLY A 163 -41.90 14.36 3.57
C GLY A 163 -42.87 13.25 3.17
N VAL A 164 -42.58 12.47 2.13
CA VAL A 164 -43.44 11.39 1.64
C VAL A 164 -42.79 10.01 1.86
N PRO A 165 -43.58 8.95 2.14
CA PRO A 165 -43.04 7.60 2.20
C PRO A 165 -42.40 7.19 0.88
N TYR A 166 -41.23 6.54 0.94
CA TYR A 166 -40.59 5.99 -0.24
C TYR A 166 -41.36 4.78 -0.79
N ALA A 167 -41.65 4.82 -2.10
CA ALA A 167 -42.12 3.67 -2.86
C ALA A 167 -41.38 3.60 -4.20
N ALA A 168 -40.72 2.48 -4.49
CA ALA A 168 -39.89 2.31 -5.69
C ALA A 168 -40.69 2.56 -6.99
N ALA A 169 -41.97 2.16 -7.04
CA ALA A 169 -42.85 2.34 -8.19
C ALA A 169 -43.09 3.81 -8.59
N ASN A 170 -42.85 4.77 -7.70
CA ASN A 170 -43.03 6.19 -7.96
C ASN A 170 -41.81 6.83 -8.65
N PHE A 171 -40.73 6.09 -8.85
CA PHE A 171 -39.50 6.56 -9.48
C PHE A 171 -39.23 5.76 -10.76
N ALA A 172 -38.78 6.43 -11.82
CA ALA A 172 -38.39 5.76 -13.07
C ALA A 172 -37.01 5.11 -12.93
N GLY A 173 -36.82 3.95 -13.58
CA GLY A 173 -35.56 3.17 -13.60
C GLY A 173 -35.51 2.07 -12.54
N ASP A 174 -34.50 1.19 -12.63
CA ASP A 174 -34.29 0.16 -11.62
C ASP A 174 -33.67 0.81 -10.36
N PRO A 175 -34.16 0.53 -9.14
CA PRO A 175 -33.55 0.99 -7.89
C PRO A 175 -32.04 0.69 -7.78
N PHE A 176 -31.56 -0.38 -8.38
CA PHE A 176 -30.16 -0.84 -8.30
C PHE A 176 -29.27 -0.30 -9.41
N ASP A 177 -29.81 0.47 -10.36
CA ASP A 177 -29.03 1.11 -11.41
C ASP A 177 -27.96 2.04 -10.83
N ALA A 178 -26.77 2.03 -11.42
CA ALA A 178 -25.70 2.93 -11.05
C ALA A 178 -25.97 4.35 -11.56
N VAL A 179 -26.06 5.31 -10.63
CA VAL A 179 -26.25 6.73 -10.93
C VAL A 179 -25.01 7.52 -10.52
N THR A 180 -24.54 8.40 -11.41
CA THR A 180 -23.42 9.29 -11.10
C THR A 180 -23.84 10.43 -10.19
N ILE A 181 -23.09 10.63 -9.12
CA ILE A 181 -23.19 11.76 -8.21
C ILE A 181 -21.86 12.53 -8.18
N THR A 182 -21.91 13.74 -7.63
CA THR A 182 -20.75 14.61 -7.51
C THR A 182 -20.58 15.14 -6.08
N SER A 183 -19.34 15.44 -5.68
CA SER A 183 -19.04 16.13 -4.43
C SER A 183 -17.86 17.10 -4.60
N LYS A 184 -17.83 18.15 -3.77
CA LYS A 184 -16.64 19.01 -3.63
C LYS A 184 -15.54 18.34 -2.81
N TYR A 185 -15.92 17.45 -1.91
CA TYR A 185 -15.00 16.76 -1.01
C TYR A 185 -14.98 15.28 -1.33
N ALA A 186 -13.79 14.69 -1.31
CA ALA A 186 -13.59 13.27 -1.49
C ALA A 186 -12.46 12.76 -0.60
N GLU A 187 -12.53 11.50 -0.22
CA GLU A 187 -11.43 10.72 0.33
C GLU A 187 -10.73 10.05 -0.87
N ILE A 188 -9.44 10.33 -1.05
CA ILE A 188 -8.62 9.79 -2.13
C ILE A 188 -7.63 8.81 -1.51
N ILE A 189 -7.55 7.62 -2.09
CA ILE A 189 -6.69 6.55 -1.61
C ILE A 189 -5.85 6.03 -2.77
N TYR A 190 -4.55 5.88 -2.56
CA TYR A 190 -3.62 5.18 -3.45
C TYR A 190 -2.99 4.01 -2.72
N PHE A 191 -2.91 2.87 -3.41
CA PHE A 191 -2.22 1.68 -2.92
C PHE A 191 -1.81 0.79 -4.10
N ALA A 192 -0.77 0.00 -3.89
CA ALA A 192 -0.42 -1.09 -4.78
C ALA A 192 -1.15 -2.39 -4.39
N SER A 193 -1.46 -3.22 -5.37
CA SER A 193 -2.08 -4.52 -5.16
C SER A 193 -1.62 -5.51 -6.23
N PRO A 194 -1.22 -6.73 -5.86
CA PRO A 194 -0.87 -7.76 -6.82
C PRO A 194 -2.13 -8.42 -7.41
N GLU A 195 -1.95 -9.18 -8.49
CA GLU A 195 -2.99 -10.08 -8.98
C GLU A 195 -3.09 -11.33 -8.09
N TYR A 196 -4.29 -11.65 -7.59
CA TYR A 196 -4.52 -12.76 -6.67
C TYR A 196 -5.07 -14.00 -7.37
N ALA A 197 -4.73 -15.18 -6.85
CA ALA A 197 -5.36 -16.42 -7.25
C ALA A 197 -6.80 -16.48 -6.72
N ILE A 198 -7.79 -16.60 -7.62
CA ILE A 198 -9.23 -16.56 -7.30
C ILE A 198 -9.61 -17.56 -6.18
N GLY A 199 -9.03 -18.76 -6.18
CA GLY A 199 -9.33 -19.80 -5.17
C GLY A 199 -8.75 -19.57 -3.77
N SER A 200 -7.83 -18.60 -3.62
CA SER A 200 -7.16 -18.29 -2.34
C SER A 200 -7.94 -17.27 -1.50
N VAL A 201 -8.83 -16.50 -2.11
CA VAL A 201 -9.59 -15.41 -1.49
C VAL A 201 -10.93 -15.95 -0.97
N PRO A 202 -11.38 -15.60 0.25
CA PRO A 202 -10.79 -14.64 1.19
C PRO A 202 -9.90 -15.29 2.27
N ALA A 203 -9.90 -16.62 2.38
CA ALA A 203 -9.36 -17.30 3.57
C ALA A 203 -7.85 -17.10 3.73
N ASN A 204 -7.09 -17.15 2.63
CA ASN A 204 -5.65 -16.95 2.64
C ASN A 204 -5.17 -16.37 1.31
N PRO A 205 -5.34 -15.06 1.06
CA PRO A 205 -5.02 -14.46 -0.22
C PRO A 205 -3.57 -14.69 -0.63
N ALA A 206 -3.40 -15.36 -1.77
CA ALA A 206 -2.12 -15.63 -2.39
C ALA A 206 -2.03 -14.90 -3.72
N TYR A 207 -0.96 -14.13 -3.93
CA TYR A 207 -0.71 -13.50 -5.21
C TYR A 207 -0.12 -14.48 -6.21
N LEU A 208 -0.37 -14.25 -7.49
CA LEU A 208 0.21 -15.03 -8.58
C LEU A 208 1.70 -14.68 -8.72
N ASP A 209 2.55 -15.65 -8.42
CA ASP A 209 3.98 -15.68 -8.76
C ASP A 209 4.14 -16.70 -9.90
N VAL A 210 4.34 -16.23 -11.14
CA VAL A 210 4.22 -17.05 -12.36
C VAL A 210 5.56 -17.68 -12.77
N ASP A 211 6.64 -17.47 -12.00
CA ASP A 211 7.99 -17.85 -12.38
C ASP A 211 8.42 -19.29 -12.04
N GLY A 212 7.45 -20.20 -11.80
CA GLY A 212 7.71 -21.65 -11.68
C GLY A 212 6.84 -22.40 -10.68
N ASP A 213 5.81 -21.75 -10.18
CA ASP A 213 5.06 -22.18 -9.02
C ASP A 213 3.88 -23.13 -9.35
N THR A 214 3.65 -24.10 -8.46
CA THR A 214 2.47 -24.99 -8.46
C THR A 214 1.58 -24.82 -7.21
N ASP A 215 2.01 -24.02 -6.23
CA ASP A 215 1.42 -23.87 -4.89
C ASP A 215 0.97 -22.45 -4.48
N PHE A 216 1.09 -21.46 -5.38
CA PHE A 216 0.66 -20.07 -5.20
C PHE A 216 1.44 -19.30 -4.10
N GLY A 217 2.78 -19.31 -4.17
CA GLY A 217 3.66 -18.40 -3.45
C GLY A 217 3.90 -18.79 -2.00
N SER A 218 4.21 -20.06 -1.73
CA SER A 218 4.56 -20.53 -0.39
C SER A 218 5.84 -19.88 0.18
N GLY A 219 6.65 -19.22 -0.67
CA GLY A 219 7.91 -18.60 -0.27
C GLY A 219 9.02 -19.63 -0.10
N ALA A 220 8.93 -20.76 -0.79
CA ALA A 220 9.94 -21.81 -0.75
C ALA A 220 11.28 -21.29 -1.29
N ALA A 221 12.39 -21.90 -0.88
CA ALA A 221 13.75 -21.43 -1.24
C ALA A 221 14.03 -21.41 -2.77
N THR A 222 13.21 -22.11 -3.56
CA THR A 222 13.25 -22.19 -5.02
C THR A 222 12.50 -21.06 -5.74
N GLU A 223 11.64 -20.31 -5.05
CA GLU A 223 10.81 -19.23 -5.60
C GLU A 223 11.48 -17.86 -5.40
N ASN A 224 11.06 -16.85 -6.15
CA ASN A 224 11.54 -15.48 -5.96
C ASN A 224 10.79 -14.74 -4.83
N GLY A 225 9.54 -15.13 -4.55
CA GLY A 225 8.70 -14.56 -3.48
C GLY A 225 8.22 -13.14 -3.76
N LEU A 226 8.31 -12.69 -5.01
CA LEU A 226 7.95 -11.36 -5.48
C LEU A 226 6.70 -11.44 -6.35
N PRO A 227 5.78 -10.47 -6.26
CA PRO A 227 4.63 -10.46 -7.14
C PRO A 227 5.03 -10.05 -8.56
N ASP A 228 4.69 -10.88 -9.54
CA ASP A 228 4.98 -10.60 -10.96
C ASP A 228 4.13 -9.46 -11.54
N ARG A 229 2.90 -9.31 -11.03
CA ARG A 229 1.90 -8.39 -11.59
C ARG A 229 1.33 -7.50 -10.51
N ILE A 230 1.94 -6.34 -10.34
CA ILE A 230 1.47 -5.31 -9.43
C ILE A 230 0.73 -4.22 -10.21
N LYS A 231 -0.37 -3.76 -9.62
CA LYS A 231 -1.22 -2.69 -10.12
C LYS A 231 -1.28 -1.58 -9.07
N ILE A 232 -1.28 -0.32 -9.51
CA ILE A 232 -1.58 0.81 -8.63
C ILE A 232 -3.05 1.17 -8.82
N HIS A 233 -3.75 1.26 -7.69
CA HIS A 233 -5.15 1.64 -7.64
C HIS A 233 -5.29 3.04 -7.05
N ARG A 234 -6.33 3.75 -7.51
CA ARG A 234 -6.76 5.05 -6.98
C ARG A 234 -8.26 5.03 -6.75
N ARG A 235 -8.66 5.01 -5.49
CA ARG A 235 -10.07 5.12 -5.08
C ARG A 235 -10.42 6.57 -4.83
N VAL A 236 -11.60 6.99 -5.28
CA VAL A 236 -12.20 8.29 -4.94
C VAL A 236 -13.55 8.02 -4.30
N LEU A 237 -13.66 8.30 -3.01
CA LEU A 237 -14.88 8.11 -2.25
C LEU A 237 -15.46 9.47 -1.90
N LEU A 238 -16.66 9.75 -2.37
CA LEU A 238 -17.29 11.05 -2.22
C LEU A 238 -17.79 11.25 -0.78
N ILE A 239 -17.48 12.41 -0.22
CA ILE A 239 -17.94 12.81 1.12
C ILE A 239 -19.27 13.53 0.94
N ARG A 240 -20.37 12.88 1.36
CA ARG A 240 -21.76 13.31 1.16
C ARG A 240 -22.64 12.94 2.36
N PRO A 241 -22.40 13.54 3.54
CA PRO A 241 -23.20 13.25 4.74
C PRO A 241 -24.68 13.64 4.59
N ASP A 242 -24.98 14.50 3.60
CA ASP A 242 -26.34 14.91 3.26
C ASP A 242 -27.22 13.77 2.72
N LEU A 243 -26.62 12.67 2.25
CA LEU A 243 -27.37 11.49 1.78
C LEU A 243 -27.89 10.59 2.92
N ASN A 244 -27.47 10.84 4.16
CA ASN A 244 -27.98 10.11 5.33
C ASN A 244 -29.46 10.46 5.57
N LEU A 245 -30.27 9.44 5.83
CA LEU A 245 -31.67 9.56 6.23
C LEU A 245 -31.76 9.83 7.73
N ASN A 246 -32.59 10.80 8.11
CA ASN A 246 -32.75 11.31 9.47
C ASN A 246 -34.18 11.17 10.00
N THR A 247 -35.01 10.33 9.37
CA THR A 247 -36.42 10.12 9.73
C THR A 247 -36.70 8.68 10.17
N GLY A 248 -37.66 8.50 11.09
CA GLY A 248 -38.05 7.18 11.59
C GLY A 248 -36.94 6.50 12.39
N VAL A 249 -36.78 5.18 12.21
CA VAL A 249 -35.77 4.36 12.90
C VAL A 249 -34.34 4.85 12.61
N TYR A 250 -34.13 5.54 11.48
CA TYR A 250 -32.84 6.06 11.05
C TYR A 250 -32.35 7.29 11.85
N ALA A 251 -33.29 8.06 12.42
CA ALA A 251 -32.98 9.20 13.27
C ALA A 251 -32.31 8.78 14.60
N ASN A 252 -32.67 7.59 15.09
CA ASN A 252 -32.16 7.06 16.37
C ASN A 252 -30.66 6.78 16.34
N TYR A 253 -30.04 6.75 15.16
CA TYR A 253 -28.62 6.42 14.96
C TYR A 253 -27.81 7.61 14.44
N GLY A 254 -28.32 8.85 14.54
CA GLY A 254 -27.61 10.04 14.07
C GLY A 254 -27.56 10.20 12.55
N GLY A 255 -28.36 9.41 11.82
CA GLY A 255 -28.46 9.42 10.36
C GLY A 255 -27.78 8.22 9.70
N VAL A 256 -28.51 7.50 8.82
CA VAL A 256 -27.98 6.29 8.17
C VAL A 256 -28.22 6.31 6.66
N LEU A 257 -27.39 5.61 5.90
CA LEU A 257 -27.66 5.38 4.49
C LEU A 257 -28.81 4.40 4.29
N PRO A 258 -29.66 4.61 3.27
CA PRO A 258 -30.72 3.69 2.97
C PRO A 258 -30.17 2.32 2.58
N LYS A 259 -30.85 1.27 3.01
CA LYS A 259 -30.61 -0.11 2.58
C LYS A 259 -31.75 -0.60 1.70
N ASN A 260 -31.43 -1.51 0.77
CA ASN A 260 -32.43 -2.18 -0.06
C ASN A 260 -31.97 -3.61 -0.32
N SER A 261 -32.87 -4.49 -0.75
CA SER A 261 -32.57 -5.90 -0.95
C SER A 261 -32.99 -6.37 -2.33
N LYS A 262 -32.17 -7.22 -2.95
CA LYS A 262 -32.39 -7.79 -4.27
C LYS A 262 -32.53 -9.31 -4.15
N THR A 263 -33.54 -9.89 -4.77
CA THR A 263 -33.66 -11.35 -4.90
C THR A 263 -32.70 -11.82 -5.99
N LEU A 264 -31.87 -12.81 -5.66
CA LEU A 264 -30.84 -13.33 -6.57
C LEU A 264 -31.44 -14.33 -7.56
N ALA A 265 -30.90 -14.38 -8.78
CA ALA A 265 -31.29 -15.36 -9.80
C ALA A 265 -31.05 -16.82 -9.35
N SER A 266 -30.05 -17.04 -8.49
CA SER A 266 -29.71 -18.32 -7.85
C SER A 266 -30.56 -18.67 -6.61
N GLY A 267 -31.54 -17.83 -6.27
CA GLY A 267 -32.35 -17.94 -5.05
C GLY A 267 -31.67 -17.30 -3.83
N GLY A 268 -32.49 -16.72 -2.93
CA GLY A 268 -32.02 -15.96 -1.77
C GLY A 268 -32.14 -14.44 -1.95
N THR A 269 -31.94 -13.71 -0.85
CA THR A 269 -32.01 -12.24 -0.81
C THR A 269 -30.66 -11.70 -0.37
N HIS A 270 -30.14 -10.71 -1.10
CA HIS A 270 -28.92 -9.99 -0.76
C HIS A 270 -29.23 -8.52 -0.46
N HIS A 271 -28.63 -7.97 0.59
CA HIS A 271 -28.83 -6.59 1.01
C HIS A 271 -27.70 -5.70 0.48
N PHE A 272 -28.10 -4.58 -0.12
CA PHE A 272 -27.19 -3.51 -0.52
C PHE A 272 -27.07 -2.49 0.61
N MET A 273 -25.88 -1.88 0.72
CA MET A 273 -25.52 -0.94 1.78
C MET A 273 -25.69 -1.53 3.18
N GLN A 274 -25.38 -2.82 3.33
CA GLN A 274 -25.36 -3.51 4.61
C GLN A 274 -23.97 -4.11 4.82
N ALA A 275 -23.28 -3.69 5.87
CA ALA A 275 -22.03 -4.29 6.28
C ALA A 275 -22.26 -5.72 6.77
N ASP A 276 -21.26 -6.58 6.57
CA ASP A 276 -21.27 -7.98 7.01
C ASP A 276 -22.40 -8.83 6.37
N ASP A 277 -23.03 -8.35 5.30
CA ASP A 277 -23.99 -9.12 4.49
C ASP A 277 -23.26 -9.67 3.25
N TRP A 278 -23.23 -11.00 3.13
CA TRP A 278 -22.62 -11.68 2.00
C TRP A 278 -23.66 -12.56 1.30
N PRO A 279 -23.69 -12.60 -0.05
CA PRO A 279 -24.68 -13.38 -0.79
C PRO A 279 -24.53 -14.87 -0.47
N ASN A 280 -25.62 -15.56 -0.11
CA ASN A 280 -25.54 -16.99 0.22
C ASN A 280 -25.19 -17.83 -1.02
N ALA A 281 -24.27 -18.79 -0.85
CA ALA A 281 -23.72 -19.60 -1.93
C ALA A 281 -24.76 -20.60 -2.47
N ASN A 282 -25.32 -20.35 -3.66
CA ASN A 282 -25.99 -21.39 -4.44
C ASN A 282 -25.26 -21.60 -5.79
N ALA A 283 -24.23 -22.44 -5.71
CA ALA A 283 -23.80 -23.50 -6.65
C ALA A 283 -23.49 -23.26 -8.15
N VAL A 284 -23.41 -22.05 -8.71
CA VAL A 284 -23.05 -21.92 -10.16
C VAL A 284 -21.93 -20.93 -10.49
N THR A 285 -21.46 -20.12 -9.53
CA THR A 285 -20.37 -19.15 -9.79
C THR A 285 -19.44 -19.09 -8.58
N PRO A 286 -18.10 -19.09 -8.74
CA PRO A 286 -17.19 -18.97 -7.62
C PRO A 286 -17.32 -17.58 -6.99
N THR A 287 -18.07 -17.50 -5.89
CA THR A 287 -18.11 -16.37 -4.96
C THR A 287 -17.28 -16.70 -3.71
N ILE A 288 -16.78 -15.67 -3.03
CA ILE A 288 -15.94 -15.71 -1.80
C ILE A 288 -16.53 -16.59 -0.68
N THR A 289 -17.82 -16.90 -0.77
CA THR A 289 -18.69 -17.49 0.24
C THR A 289 -18.47 -18.98 0.53
N GLY A 290 -17.78 -19.74 -0.33
CA GLY A 290 -17.45 -21.14 -0.03
C GLY A 290 -16.49 -21.29 1.16
N ASN A 291 -15.59 -20.31 1.33
CA ASN A 291 -14.48 -20.34 2.29
C ASN A 291 -14.45 -19.11 3.24
N ALA A 292 -15.36 -18.13 3.08
CA ALA A 292 -15.46 -16.99 3.97
C ALA A 292 -15.99 -17.40 5.35
N ASN A 293 -15.29 -17.00 6.41
CA ASN A 293 -15.74 -17.22 7.78
C ASN A 293 -16.51 -15.99 8.26
N ALA A 294 -17.77 -16.14 8.68
CA ALA A 294 -18.55 -15.04 9.25
C ALA A 294 -17.86 -14.44 10.50
N ALA A 295 -17.03 -15.22 11.20
CA ALA A 295 -16.22 -14.72 12.30
C ALA A 295 -15.18 -13.67 11.88
N ASP A 296 -14.82 -13.59 10.59
CA ASP A 296 -13.84 -12.64 10.04
C ASP A 296 -14.51 -11.40 9.42
N GLY A 297 -15.81 -11.20 9.64
CA GLY A 297 -16.53 -9.99 9.20
C GLY A 297 -15.93 -8.68 9.73
N TRP A 298 -15.27 -8.72 10.88
CA TRP A 298 -14.54 -7.57 11.40
C TRP A 298 -13.44 -7.07 10.44
N LEU A 299 -12.83 -7.96 9.65
CA LEU A 299 -11.68 -7.67 8.77
C LEU A 299 -12.08 -7.14 7.38
N TYR A 300 -13.07 -7.76 6.74
CA TYR A 300 -13.44 -7.43 5.35
C TYR A 300 -14.94 -7.16 5.15
N GLY A 301 -15.76 -7.15 6.21
CA GLY A 301 -17.21 -7.00 6.06
C GLY A 301 -17.72 -5.65 5.55
N MET A 302 -16.85 -4.63 5.49
CA MET A 302 -17.14 -3.36 4.79
C MET A 302 -16.84 -3.39 3.29
N ALA A 303 -16.08 -4.39 2.82
CA ALA A 303 -15.65 -4.47 1.43
C ALA A 303 -16.84 -4.48 0.46
N GLY A 304 -17.88 -5.28 0.73
CA GLY A 304 -19.08 -5.37 -0.10
C GLY A 304 -19.77 -4.01 -0.29
N VAL A 305 -19.87 -3.20 0.77
CA VAL A 305 -20.44 -1.84 0.69
C VAL A 305 -19.58 -0.94 -0.19
N HIS A 306 -18.25 -1.04 -0.07
CA HIS A 306 -17.30 -0.30 -0.90
C HIS A 306 -17.27 -0.76 -2.37
N GLN A 307 -17.78 -1.93 -2.71
CA GLN A 307 -17.98 -2.34 -4.11
C GLN A 307 -19.25 -1.72 -4.71
N GLN A 308 -20.27 -1.53 -3.87
CA GLN A 308 -21.61 -1.09 -4.25
C GLN A 308 -21.75 0.44 -4.37
N CYS A 309 -20.74 1.23 -3.99
CA CYS A 309 -20.75 2.68 -4.18
C CYS A 309 -19.36 3.30 -4.15
N ASP A 310 -19.30 4.57 -4.58
CA ASP A 310 -18.15 5.46 -4.44
C ASP A 310 -18.42 6.53 -3.37
N LEU A 311 -19.06 6.16 -2.27
CA LEU A 311 -19.24 7.03 -1.10
C LEU A 311 -18.18 6.71 -0.04
N SER A 312 -17.71 7.73 0.67
CA SER A 312 -16.98 7.52 1.91
C SER A 312 -18.00 7.14 2.98
N VAL A 313 -17.89 5.93 3.52
CA VAL A 313 -18.87 5.35 4.43
C VAL A 313 -18.20 4.72 5.65
N ARG A 314 -18.96 4.68 6.76
CA ARG A 314 -18.53 4.06 8.02
C ARG A 314 -19.58 3.09 8.56
N ARG A 315 -19.15 2.18 9.42
CA ARG A 315 -20.05 1.46 10.34
C ARG A 315 -20.55 2.44 11.40
N ILE A 316 -21.81 2.31 11.79
CA ILE A 316 -22.33 3.05 12.94
C ILE A 316 -22.05 2.24 14.19
N LEU A 317 -21.48 2.89 15.20
CA LEU A 317 -21.20 2.27 16.50
C LEU A 317 -22.34 2.57 17.49
N ASN A 318 -22.61 1.62 18.38
CA ASN A 318 -23.49 1.81 19.54
C ASN A 318 -22.73 2.43 20.72
N ASP A 319 -23.43 2.63 21.84
CA ASP A 319 -22.86 3.18 23.07
C ASP A 319 -21.74 2.31 23.69
N ASP A 320 -21.66 1.03 23.33
CA ASP A 320 -20.57 0.13 23.72
C ASP A 320 -19.36 0.21 22.77
N GLY A 321 -19.42 1.08 21.75
CA GLY A 321 -18.39 1.22 20.73
C GLY A 321 -18.36 0.04 19.76
N LEU A 322 -19.45 -0.71 19.61
CA LEU A 322 -19.59 -1.87 18.73
C LEU A 322 -20.47 -1.55 17.53
N PRO A 323 -20.27 -2.19 16.36
CA PRO A 323 -21.18 -2.02 15.23
C PRO A 323 -22.63 -2.33 15.62
N ILE A 324 -23.56 -1.45 15.23
CA ILE A 324 -24.99 -1.67 15.52
C ILE A 324 -25.53 -2.90 14.79
N SER A 325 -26.51 -3.57 15.42
CA SER A 325 -27.17 -4.73 14.82
C SER A 325 -27.83 -4.38 13.49
N GLY A 326 -27.72 -5.27 12.50
CA GLY A 326 -28.30 -5.09 11.16
C GLY A 326 -27.39 -4.40 10.14
N GLY A 327 -26.10 -4.21 10.45
CA GLY A 327 -25.07 -3.84 9.48
C GLY A 327 -25.25 -2.47 8.84
N PHE A 328 -25.89 -1.53 9.53
CA PHE A 328 -26.15 -0.20 8.98
C PHE A 328 -24.86 0.61 8.84
N VAL A 329 -24.81 1.38 7.75
CA VAL A 329 -23.70 2.27 7.41
C VAL A 329 -24.19 3.71 7.26
N ALA A 330 -23.29 4.66 7.44
CA ALA A 330 -23.55 6.10 7.22
C ALA A 330 -22.50 6.69 6.28
N ALA A 331 -22.89 7.69 5.48
CA ALA A 331 -21.96 8.50 4.72
C ALA A 331 -21.19 9.44 5.63
N ASN A 332 -19.89 9.52 5.42
CA ASN A 332 -18.98 10.34 6.22
C ASN A 332 -19.09 11.83 5.92
N SER A 333 -18.89 12.63 6.97
CA SER A 333 -18.49 14.03 6.90
C SER A 333 -16.97 14.17 7.05
N LEU A 334 -16.43 15.38 6.85
CA LEU A 334 -15.00 15.63 7.09
C LEU A 334 -14.62 15.45 8.57
N ALA A 335 -15.52 15.83 9.48
CA ALA A 335 -15.30 15.65 10.92
C ALA A 335 -15.31 14.16 11.30
N ASP A 336 -16.19 13.35 10.68
CA ASP A 336 -16.19 11.90 10.93
C ASP A 336 -14.87 11.26 10.49
N LEU A 337 -14.28 11.74 9.38
CA LEU A 337 -13.04 11.21 8.81
C LEU A 337 -11.76 11.62 9.57
N SER A 338 -11.82 12.61 10.46
CA SER A 338 -10.69 12.87 11.36
C SER A 338 -10.41 11.65 12.25
N GLN A 339 -11.45 10.88 12.58
CA GLN A 339 -11.37 9.67 13.40
C GLN A 339 -10.97 8.45 12.56
N PRO A 340 -9.85 7.77 12.89
CA PRO A 340 -9.35 6.62 12.14
C PRO A 340 -10.35 5.49 11.87
N HIS A 341 -11.26 5.17 12.80
CA HIS A 341 -12.19 4.05 12.62
C HIS A 341 -13.24 4.25 11.52
N ASN A 342 -13.42 5.49 11.04
CA ASN A 342 -14.41 5.83 10.00
C ASN A 342 -13.83 5.84 8.60
N ARG A 343 -12.52 5.66 8.46
CA ARG A 343 -11.77 5.79 7.19
C ARG A 343 -11.81 4.49 6.38
N PHE A 344 -11.52 4.61 5.09
CA PHE A 344 -11.48 3.46 4.18
C PHE A 344 -10.57 2.34 4.72
N ALA A 345 -11.08 1.11 4.67
CA ALA A 345 -10.39 -0.13 5.04
C ALA A 345 -9.77 -0.15 6.46
N HIS A 346 -10.24 0.69 7.38
CA HIS A 346 -9.84 0.62 8.78
C HIS A 346 -10.70 -0.38 9.54
N VAL A 347 -10.05 -1.18 10.39
CA VAL A 347 -10.65 -2.26 11.18
C VAL A 347 -10.09 -2.24 12.60
N ARG A 348 -10.81 -2.88 13.52
CA ARG A 348 -10.31 -3.13 14.89
C ARG A 348 -10.16 -4.62 15.07
N VAL A 349 -8.97 -5.02 15.49
CA VAL A 349 -8.60 -6.41 15.68
C VAL A 349 -9.17 -6.92 17.00
N PRO A 350 -9.92 -8.03 17.00
CA PRO A 350 -10.41 -8.66 18.22
C PRO A 350 -9.31 -9.07 19.20
N GLY A 351 -9.55 -8.87 20.50
CA GLY A 351 -8.61 -9.16 21.58
C GLY A 351 -8.18 -10.62 21.69
N ASN A 352 -9.06 -11.55 21.35
CA ASN A 352 -8.75 -12.98 21.29
C ASN A 352 -7.69 -13.32 20.23
N LEU A 353 -7.57 -12.50 19.17
CA LEU A 353 -6.53 -12.64 18.16
C LEU A 353 -5.24 -11.92 18.55
N LEU A 354 -5.32 -10.82 19.29
CA LEU A 354 -4.16 -10.04 19.73
C LEU A 354 -3.44 -10.64 20.94
N ILE A 355 -4.20 -11.05 21.96
CA ILE A 355 -3.69 -11.37 23.30
C ILE A 355 -3.93 -12.86 23.63
N GLY A 356 -4.73 -13.56 22.81
CA GLY A 356 -5.15 -14.94 23.04
C GLY A 356 -6.37 -15.05 23.97
N GLY A 357 -6.94 -16.26 24.05
CA GLY A 357 -8.14 -16.54 24.86
C GLY A 357 -9.45 -16.51 24.07
N SER A 358 -10.59 -16.47 24.77
CA SER A 358 -11.93 -16.52 24.17
C SER A 358 -12.64 -15.17 24.11
N ASN A 359 -12.12 -14.13 24.76
CA ASN A 359 -12.76 -12.83 24.84
C ASN A 359 -12.31 -11.94 23.66
N PRO A 360 -13.22 -11.43 22.82
CA PRO A 360 -12.88 -10.52 21.72
C PRO A 360 -12.51 -9.10 22.19
N TYR A 361 -12.60 -8.80 23.48
CA TYR A 361 -12.25 -7.51 24.06
C TYR A 361 -11.08 -7.60 25.03
N PRO A 362 -10.28 -6.53 25.16
CA PRO A 362 -10.32 -5.27 24.38
C PRO A 362 -9.87 -5.47 22.93
N THR A 363 -10.26 -4.59 22.01
CA THR A 363 -9.81 -4.64 20.60
C THR A 363 -8.58 -3.76 20.38
N SER A 364 -7.90 -3.89 19.24
CA SER A 364 -6.89 -2.90 18.85
C SER A 364 -7.55 -1.52 18.64
N MET A 365 -6.72 -0.48 18.62
CA MET A 365 -7.06 0.75 17.93
C MET A 365 -7.25 0.50 16.43
N PRO A 366 -7.90 1.43 15.70
CA PRO A 366 -8.15 1.24 14.27
C PRO A 366 -6.85 1.11 13.47
N VAL A 367 -6.73 -0.01 12.75
CA VAL A 367 -5.60 -0.38 11.91
C VAL A 367 -6.08 -0.68 10.49
N LEU A 368 -5.18 -0.72 9.52
CA LEU A 368 -5.54 -1.05 8.14
C LEU A 368 -5.82 -2.55 8.00
N ALA A 369 -6.85 -2.90 7.24
CA ALA A 369 -7.16 -4.27 6.84
C ALA A 369 -6.18 -4.73 5.76
N LEU A 370 -5.02 -5.23 6.21
CA LEU A 370 -3.95 -5.71 5.34
C LEU A 370 -3.90 -7.25 5.31
N GLY A 371 -3.27 -7.80 4.28
CA GLY A 371 -2.96 -9.22 4.16
C GLY A 371 -1.80 -9.66 5.05
N GLY A 372 -1.36 -10.90 4.85
CA GLY A 372 -0.09 -11.36 5.39
C GLY A 372 1.11 -10.61 4.81
N PRO A 373 2.30 -10.73 5.41
CA PRO A 373 3.53 -10.11 4.90
C PRO A 373 3.87 -10.61 3.49
N ALA A 374 4.60 -9.81 2.72
CA ALA A 374 5.13 -10.22 1.42
C ALA A 374 6.00 -11.49 1.55
N THR A 375 5.87 -12.43 0.61
CA THR A 375 6.49 -13.76 0.72
C THR A 375 8.02 -13.70 0.59
N ILE A 376 8.56 -12.65 -0.03
CA ILE A 376 10.01 -12.37 -0.02
C ILE A 376 10.60 -12.28 1.39
N LEU A 377 9.84 -11.85 2.39
CA LEU A 377 10.32 -11.77 3.77
C LEU A 377 10.55 -13.16 4.39
N SER A 378 10.05 -14.22 3.76
CA SER A 378 10.33 -15.62 4.13
C SER A 378 11.69 -16.10 3.62
N ALA A 379 12.45 -15.29 2.87
CA ALA A 379 13.70 -15.73 2.27
C ALA A 379 14.72 -16.19 3.32
N VAL A 380 15.42 -17.27 2.96
CA VAL A 380 16.45 -17.91 3.76
C VAL A 380 17.78 -17.94 3.01
N THR A 381 18.87 -17.98 3.77
CA THR A 381 20.22 -18.31 3.29
C THR A 381 20.34 -19.80 2.96
N SER A 382 21.47 -20.21 2.38
CA SER A 382 21.73 -21.62 2.02
C SER A 382 21.76 -22.58 3.22
N ASP A 383 21.98 -22.07 4.43
CA ASP A 383 21.93 -22.82 5.70
C ASP A 383 20.54 -22.79 6.37
N SER A 384 19.49 -22.38 5.63
CA SER A 384 18.10 -22.25 6.08
C SER A 384 17.87 -21.20 7.18
N THR A 385 18.79 -20.25 7.36
CA THR A 385 18.60 -19.12 8.28
C THR A 385 17.75 -18.04 7.64
N ARG A 386 16.71 -17.56 8.34
CA ARG A 386 15.85 -16.47 7.86
C ARG A 386 16.59 -15.13 7.85
N LEU A 387 16.44 -14.36 6.77
CA LEU A 387 17.07 -13.05 6.62
C LEU A 387 16.33 -11.94 7.39
N ALA A 388 15.00 -11.94 7.31
CA ALA A 388 14.16 -10.98 8.03
C ALA A 388 14.08 -11.32 9.54
N PRO A 389 13.72 -10.34 10.40
CA PRO A 389 13.50 -10.53 11.84
C PRO A 389 12.44 -11.57 12.18
N GLY A 390 12.59 -12.32 13.28
CA GLY A 390 11.60 -13.34 13.67
C GLY A 390 10.15 -12.85 13.68
N ASN A 391 9.21 -13.74 13.36
CA ASN A 391 7.82 -13.38 13.17
C ASN A 391 7.09 -13.12 14.51
N THR A 392 6.10 -12.21 14.52
CA THR A 392 5.23 -11.96 15.69
C THR A 392 4.18 -13.07 15.89
N PRO A 393 3.70 -13.36 17.12
CA PRO A 393 4.13 -12.79 18.39
C PRO A 393 5.50 -13.33 18.81
N THR A 394 6.39 -12.44 19.22
CA THR A 394 7.73 -12.78 19.72
C THR A 394 8.21 -11.75 20.73
N THR A 395 9.05 -12.19 21.67
CA THR A 395 9.70 -11.31 22.66
C THR A 395 10.83 -10.46 22.07
N SER A 396 11.15 -10.66 20.79
CA SER A 396 12.19 -9.90 20.09
C SER A 396 11.83 -8.42 19.97
N THR A 397 12.83 -7.56 20.12
CA THR A 397 12.66 -6.11 19.96
C THR A 397 12.30 -5.70 18.54
N ILE A 398 12.82 -6.41 17.53
CA ILE A 398 12.54 -6.17 16.11
C ILE A 398 11.91 -7.43 15.53
N VAL A 399 10.85 -7.25 14.75
CA VAL A 399 9.95 -8.33 14.36
C VAL A 399 9.50 -8.19 12.91
N THR A 400 9.16 -9.32 12.27
CA THR A 400 8.32 -9.28 11.07
C THR A 400 6.87 -9.49 11.52
N PRO A 401 5.92 -8.61 11.18
CA PRO A 401 4.53 -8.86 11.51
C PRO A 401 4.02 -10.08 10.72
N ASN A 402 3.40 -11.04 11.41
CA ASN A 402 2.90 -12.27 10.80
C ASN A 402 1.60 -12.10 10.00
N TRP A 403 0.90 -10.99 10.22
CA TRP A 403 -0.42 -10.69 9.69
C TRP A 403 -0.61 -9.17 9.77
N LEU A 404 -1.52 -8.64 8.93
CA LEU A 404 -1.83 -7.22 8.86
C LEU A 404 -0.61 -6.34 8.53
N SER A 405 0.21 -6.75 7.56
CA SER A 405 1.42 -5.97 7.20
C SER A 405 1.72 -5.87 5.71
N GLY A 406 1.18 -6.75 4.86
CA GLY A 406 1.39 -6.65 3.42
C GLY A 406 0.39 -5.72 2.74
N PHE A 407 0.02 -6.07 1.51
CA PHE A 407 -0.95 -5.32 0.71
C PHE A 407 -2.31 -5.19 1.40
N ILE A 408 -3.06 -4.15 1.03
CA ILE A 408 -4.48 -4.06 1.37
C ILE A 408 -5.21 -5.33 0.93
N ARG A 409 -6.13 -5.77 1.77
CA ARG A 409 -6.96 -6.95 1.51
C ARG A 409 -7.63 -6.85 0.13
N PRO A 410 -7.57 -7.89 -0.72
CA PRO A 410 -8.05 -7.85 -2.11
C PRO A 410 -9.53 -7.51 -2.23
N GLU A 411 -10.32 -7.75 -1.19
CA GLU A 411 -11.74 -7.43 -1.13
C GLU A 411 -12.01 -5.92 -1.25
N PHE A 412 -11.05 -5.06 -0.89
CA PHE A 412 -11.18 -3.61 -1.03
C PHE A 412 -10.81 -3.10 -2.44
N VAL A 413 -10.29 -3.95 -3.33
CA VAL A 413 -9.97 -3.63 -4.73
C VAL A 413 -11.22 -3.76 -5.60
N LEU A 414 -11.53 -2.76 -6.43
CA LEU A 414 -12.77 -2.80 -7.22
C LEU A 414 -12.79 -4.00 -8.18
N GLY A 415 -13.87 -4.77 -8.08
CA GLY A 415 -14.13 -5.92 -8.93
C GLY A 415 -13.24 -7.15 -8.71
N ASN A 416 -12.28 -7.09 -7.76
CA ASN A 416 -11.53 -8.26 -7.30
C ASN A 416 -12.23 -8.97 -6.12
N ASP A 417 -13.23 -8.32 -5.54
CA ASP A 417 -14.06 -8.87 -4.49
C ASP A 417 -15.11 -9.84 -5.05
N LEU A 418 -14.95 -11.13 -4.78
CA LEU A 418 -15.96 -12.15 -5.09
C LEU A 418 -17.10 -12.20 -4.04
N SER A 419 -17.17 -11.23 -3.11
CA SER A 419 -18.25 -11.10 -2.13
C SER A 419 -19.45 -10.35 -2.71
N HIS A 420 -19.29 -9.83 -3.93
CA HIS A 420 -20.38 -9.26 -4.71
C HIS A 420 -21.23 -10.33 -5.42
N ILE A 421 -22.49 -9.97 -5.74
CA ILE A 421 -23.37 -10.78 -6.59
C ILE A 421 -22.73 -11.01 -7.96
N ASN A 422 -22.42 -12.25 -8.30
CA ASN A 422 -22.00 -12.64 -9.64
C ASN A 422 -23.23 -12.91 -10.55
N ASP A 423 -24.05 -11.88 -10.76
CA ASP A 423 -25.16 -11.91 -11.74
C ASP A 423 -24.67 -11.23 -13.04
N PRO A 424 -24.75 -11.89 -14.20
CA PRO A 424 -24.38 -11.31 -15.49
C PRO A 424 -25.04 -9.96 -15.80
N ASN A 425 -26.19 -9.66 -15.18
CA ASN A 425 -26.92 -8.41 -15.34
C ASN A 425 -26.69 -7.39 -14.20
N ASP A 426 -25.78 -7.65 -13.27
CA ASP A 426 -25.47 -6.71 -12.19
C ASP A 426 -24.48 -5.63 -12.68
N PRO A 427 -24.75 -4.32 -12.49
CA PRO A 427 -23.78 -3.28 -12.81
C PRO A 427 -22.64 -3.14 -11.77
N TRP A 428 -22.67 -3.89 -10.68
CA TRP A 428 -21.76 -3.76 -9.53
C TRP A 428 -20.79 -4.95 -9.42
N GLY A 429 -19.73 -4.83 -8.61
CA GLY A 429 -18.74 -5.90 -8.40
C GLY A 429 -17.80 -6.11 -9.59
N LEU A 430 -17.81 -7.31 -10.19
CA LEU A 430 -16.90 -7.73 -11.26
C LEU A 430 -16.91 -6.78 -12.47
N GLN A 431 -18.07 -6.19 -12.77
CA GLN A 431 -18.24 -5.25 -13.87
C GLN A 431 -17.47 -3.93 -13.66
N ARG A 432 -17.02 -3.67 -12.42
CA ARG A 432 -16.23 -2.49 -12.04
C ARG A 432 -14.72 -2.74 -12.04
N ILE A 433 -14.26 -3.92 -12.49
CA ILE A 433 -12.84 -4.22 -12.63
C ILE A 433 -12.17 -3.12 -13.45
N GLY A 434 -11.10 -2.54 -12.90
CA GLY A 434 -10.30 -1.53 -13.57
C GLY A 434 -10.84 -0.11 -13.48
N GLU A 435 -11.99 0.14 -12.85
CA GLU A 435 -12.47 1.52 -12.63
C GLU A 435 -11.55 2.32 -11.69
N ASP A 436 -10.87 1.65 -10.76
CA ASP A 436 -9.86 2.22 -9.86
C ASP A 436 -8.42 2.02 -10.34
N LEU A 437 -8.19 1.36 -11.48
CA LEU A 437 -6.84 1.07 -11.97
C LEU A 437 -6.19 2.32 -12.55
N VAL A 438 -5.03 2.69 -12.01
CA VAL A 438 -4.22 3.78 -12.56
C VAL A 438 -3.25 3.26 -13.61
N THR A 439 -2.50 2.20 -13.27
CA THR A 439 -1.50 1.60 -14.14
C THR A 439 -1.23 0.15 -13.74
N ASN A 440 -0.73 -0.63 -14.69
CA ASN A 440 -0.27 -2.01 -14.49
C ASN A 440 1.26 -2.10 -14.65
N ASN A 441 1.81 -3.30 -14.41
CA ASN A 441 3.24 -3.61 -14.54
C ASN A 441 4.13 -2.69 -13.68
N VAL A 442 3.67 -2.49 -12.45
CA VAL A 442 4.39 -1.71 -11.45
C VAL A 442 5.46 -2.60 -10.83
N LEU A 443 6.67 -2.06 -10.67
CA LEU A 443 7.75 -2.71 -9.93
C LEU A 443 7.99 -2.08 -8.56
N GLY A 444 7.44 -0.88 -8.34
CA GLY A 444 7.45 -0.24 -7.04
C GLY A 444 6.48 0.94 -6.94
N PHE A 445 5.89 1.06 -5.77
CA PHE A 445 5.10 2.17 -5.27
C PHE A 445 5.60 2.47 -3.87
N ASP A 446 6.42 3.51 -3.77
CA ASP A 446 7.20 3.88 -2.60
C ASP A 446 6.76 5.27 -2.13
N VAL A 447 6.47 5.41 -0.85
CA VAL A 447 6.12 6.65 -0.18
C VAL A 447 7.16 6.89 0.89
N GLN A 448 7.80 8.06 0.90
CA GLN A 448 8.86 8.38 1.86
C GLN A 448 8.60 9.71 2.52
N ILE A 449 8.97 9.84 3.79
CA ILE A 449 8.90 11.10 4.53
C ILE A 449 10.27 11.73 4.64
N PHE A 450 10.35 13.06 4.53
CA PHE A 450 11.60 13.76 4.81
C PHE A 450 11.88 13.78 6.32
N ASP A 451 12.94 13.09 6.73
CA ASP A 451 13.42 13.10 8.11
C ASP A 451 14.69 13.97 8.24
N PRO A 452 14.62 15.13 8.90
CA PRO A 452 15.78 16.02 9.10
C PRO A 452 16.85 15.42 10.03
N GLY A 453 16.52 14.39 10.81
CA GLY A 453 17.42 13.70 11.72
C GLY A 453 18.13 12.49 11.13
N ALA A 454 17.65 11.97 9.99
CA ALA A 454 18.21 10.79 9.32
C ALA A 454 19.67 11.03 8.93
N ALA A 455 20.55 10.10 9.27
CA ALA A 455 21.98 10.22 9.03
C ALA A 455 22.35 9.72 7.64
N LEU A 456 23.21 10.47 6.95
CA LEU A 456 23.88 10.05 5.72
C LEU A 456 25.36 9.80 6.02
N PHE A 457 25.90 8.73 5.44
CA PHE A 457 27.29 8.35 5.60
C PHE A 457 28.00 8.49 4.26
N SER A 458 29.16 9.11 4.24
CA SER A 458 29.99 9.15 3.05
C SER A 458 31.39 8.67 3.37
N ASP A 459 31.96 7.90 2.44
CA ASP A 459 33.34 7.45 2.56
C ASP A 459 34.29 8.65 2.63
N ASN A 460 35.31 8.56 3.48
CA ASN A 460 36.38 9.54 3.54
C ASN A 460 37.52 9.02 2.68
N PRO A 461 37.97 9.72 1.62
CA PRO A 461 39.09 9.24 0.83
C PRO A 461 40.30 9.06 1.75
N ALA A 462 40.81 7.83 1.84
CA ALA A 462 42.03 7.52 2.58
C ALA A 462 43.27 8.25 2.01
N ASP A 463 43.16 8.76 0.78
CA ASP A 463 44.21 9.46 0.05
C ASP A 463 43.60 10.57 -0.84
N ALA A 464 44.00 11.82 -0.62
CA ALA A 464 43.53 12.98 -1.41
C ALA A 464 43.97 12.93 -2.89
N THR A 465 44.80 11.97 -3.27
CA THR A 465 45.34 11.81 -4.63
C THR A 465 44.69 10.68 -5.44
N SER A 466 43.88 9.81 -4.81
CA SER A 466 43.14 8.76 -5.51
C SER A 466 41.74 9.25 -5.85
N ALA A 467 41.37 9.16 -7.13
CA ALA A 467 40.02 9.44 -7.62
C ALA A 467 39.03 8.34 -7.17
N VAL A 468 38.86 8.16 -5.86
CA VAL A 468 37.84 7.29 -5.29
C VAL A 468 36.51 8.01 -5.42
N ILE A 469 35.52 7.34 -6.01
CA ILE A 469 34.16 7.84 -6.10
C ILE A 469 33.63 7.92 -4.67
N GLN A 470 33.34 9.13 -4.19
CA GLN A 470 32.75 9.32 -2.88
C GLN A 470 31.28 8.89 -2.94
N GLU A 471 31.00 7.69 -2.42
CA GLU A 471 29.63 7.18 -2.31
C GLU A 471 29.02 7.66 -0.99
N THR A 472 27.86 8.29 -1.08
CA THR A 472 27.02 8.61 0.07
C THR A 472 25.94 7.54 0.19
N VAL A 473 25.83 6.94 1.37
CA VAL A 473 24.89 5.88 1.72
C VAL A 473 23.87 6.45 2.69
N GLY A 474 22.60 6.39 2.31
CA GLY A 474 21.45 6.77 3.13
C GLY A 474 20.67 5.58 3.68
N PRO A 475 19.65 5.84 4.52
CA PRO A 475 18.88 4.79 5.18
C PRO A 475 18.18 3.78 4.27
N GLY A 476 17.77 4.21 3.07
CA GLY A 476 17.14 3.34 2.06
C GLY A 476 18.14 2.44 1.30
N ASP A 477 19.44 2.67 1.44
CA ASP A 477 20.45 1.93 0.69
C ASP A 477 20.82 0.61 1.40
N ALA A 478 20.94 -0.47 0.63
CA ALA A 478 21.29 -1.79 1.13
C ALA A 478 22.58 -1.84 1.97
N GLY A 479 23.53 -0.94 1.72
CA GLY A 479 24.80 -0.82 2.44
C GLY A 479 24.72 -0.09 3.79
N TYR A 480 23.58 0.49 4.16
CA TYR A 480 23.47 1.41 5.30
C TYR A 480 23.88 0.76 6.63
N ARG A 481 23.53 -0.52 6.85
CA ARG A 481 23.92 -1.26 8.05
C ARG A 481 25.44 -1.35 8.23
N ASN A 482 26.18 -1.55 7.14
CA ASN A 482 27.65 -1.58 7.16
C ASN A 482 28.24 -0.20 7.40
N ALA A 483 27.65 0.84 6.78
CA ALA A 483 28.08 2.22 6.95
C ALA A 483 27.96 2.68 8.42
N VAL A 484 26.85 2.33 9.09
CA VAL A 484 26.66 2.58 10.53
C VAL A 484 27.76 1.92 11.35
N GLN A 485 28.08 0.65 11.10
CA GLN A 485 29.13 -0.06 11.84
C GLN A 485 30.53 0.50 11.59
N ALA A 486 30.85 0.88 10.34
CA ALA A 486 32.12 1.52 10.01
C ALA A 486 32.29 2.83 10.80
N TRP A 487 31.21 3.62 10.88
CA TRP A 487 31.16 4.84 11.68
C TRP A 487 31.32 4.57 13.19
N LEU A 488 30.64 3.56 13.74
CA LEU A 488 30.77 3.18 15.16
C LEU A 488 32.20 2.81 15.53
N ASN A 489 32.94 2.19 14.60
CA ASN A 489 34.34 1.80 14.77
C ASN A 489 35.35 2.95 14.60
N ASN A 490 34.90 4.20 14.40
CA ASN A 490 35.73 5.37 14.05
C ASN A 490 36.65 5.13 12.84
N GLY A 491 36.32 4.18 11.97
CA GLY A 491 37.12 3.82 10.80
C GLY A 491 36.48 4.36 9.54
N VAL A 492 37.13 5.34 8.90
CA VAL A 492 36.97 5.65 7.45
C VAL A 492 35.72 6.47 7.02
N VAL A 493 34.67 6.65 7.83
CA VAL A 493 33.48 7.47 7.46
C VAL A 493 33.39 8.74 8.33
N SER A 494 33.67 9.93 7.78
CA SER A 494 33.87 11.15 8.60
C SER A 494 32.90 12.31 8.33
N LYS A 495 32.11 12.28 7.25
CA LYS A 495 31.09 13.31 7.00
C LYS A 495 29.70 12.74 7.23
N ARG A 496 29.13 13.10 8.40
CA ARG A 496 27.73 12.87 8.75
C ARG A 496 26.91 14.06 8.27
N GLU A 497 26.26 13.90 7.13
CA GLU A 497 25.17 14.80 6.76
C GLU A 497 23.86 14.31 7.38
N LYS A 498 22.88 15.19 7.50
CA LYS A 498 21.55 14.85 8.02
C LYS A 498 20.48 15.36 7.07
N GLY A 499 19.36 14.66 7.02
CA GLY A 499 18.25 14.98 6.13
C GLY A 499 18.20 14.02 4.95
N ALA A 500 17.21 13.14 4.95
CA ALA A 500 16.94 12.21 3.85
C ALA A 500 15.44 11.93 3.77
N PHE A 501 14.98 11.53 2.58
CA PHE A 501 13.70 10.85 2.47
C PHE A 501 13.91 9.41 2.97
N VAL A 502 13.06 8.99 3.90
CA VAL A 502 13.15 7.70 4.55
C VAL A 502 11.77 7.07 4.66
N ASP A 503 11.77 5.75 4.66
CA ASP A 503 10.63 4.91 5.01
C ASP A 503 10.32 5.08 6.50
N LEU A 504 9.05 4.99 6.90
CA LEU A 504 8.70 5.16 8.31
C LEU A 504 9.28 4.02 9.15
N ALA A 505 9.88 4.36 10.30
CA ALA A 505 10.55 3.36 11.13
C ALA A 505 11.65 2.56 10.41
N TYR A 506 12.33 3.17 9.42
CA TYR A 506 13.43 2.59 8.64
C TYR A 506 14.47 1.76 9.42
N PRO A 507 14.85 2.04 10.71
CA PRO A 507 15.85 1.22 11.38
C PRO A 507 15.35 -0.18 11.70
N ILE A 508 14.03 -0.40 11.77
CA ILE A 508 13.42 -1.62 12.30
C ILE A 508 12.54 -2.36 11.29
N LEU A 509 12.29 -1.79 10.11
CA LEU A 509 11.57 -2.47 9.04
C LEU A 509 12.21 -3.83 8.70
N ALA A 510 11.36 -4.82 8.47
CA ALA A 510 11.77 -6.21 8.35
C ALA A 510 12.57 -6.49 7.06
N GLY A 511 12.18 -5.85 5.95
CA GLY A 511 12.87 -5.85 4.67
C GLY A 511 13.94 -4.77 4.53
N GLY A 512 13.94 -3.78 5.43
CA GLY A 512 14.82 -2.62 5.39
C GLY A 512 16.32 -2.93 5.39
N ALA A 513 17.14 -1.91 5.13
CA ALA A 513 18.59 -2.07 5.13
C ALA A 513 19.16 -2.36 6.54
N MET A 514 18.58 -1.72 7.56
CA MET A 514 19.02 -1.91 8.95
C MET A 514 18.51 -3.21 9.55
N ARG A 515 17.21 -3.54 9.44
CA ARG A 515 16.58 -4.70 10.14
C ARG A 515 16.97 -4.78 11.62
N GLY A 516 16.96 -3.66 12.33
CA GLY A 516 17.26 -3.56 13.76
C GLY A 516 18.73 -3.71 14.13
N TRP A 517 19.02 -3.79 15.42
CA TRP A 517 20.40 -3.90 15.97
C TRP A 517 20.78 -5.30 16.44
N GLN A 518 19.89 -6.28 16.27
CA GLN A 518 20.16 -7.66 16.65
C GLN A 518 21.13 -8.34 15.65
N PRO A 519 21.91 -9.36 16.09
CA PRO A 519 22.75 -10.15 15.19
C PRO A 519 21.92 -10.76 14.05
N ARG A 520 22.30 -10.48 12.79
CA ARG A 520 21.59 -10.96 11.58
C ARG A 520 22.51 -11.03 10.38
N ARG A 521 22.17 -11.88 9.41
CA ARG A 521 22.83 -11.91 8.10
C ARG A 521 22.64 -10.57 7.35
N LEU A 522 23.72 -10.10 6.74
CA LEU A 522 23.71 -8.88 5.92
C LEU A 522 22.89 -9.07 4.65
N ASP A 523 23.08 -10.19 3.98
CA ASP A 523 22.39 -10.57 2.75
C ASP A 523 22.26 -12.09 2.69
N ARG A 524 21.60 -12.59 1.64
CA ARG A 524 21.40 -14.03 1.38
C ARG A 524 22.71 -14.85 1.28
N ARG A 525 23.82 -14.19 0.96
CA ARG A 525 25.13 -14.84 0.72
C ARG A 525 25.95 -14.98 1.99
N SER A 526 25.64 -14.19 3.02
CA SER A 526 26.40 -14.18 4.27
C SER A 526 26.35 -15.54 4.98
N SER A 527 27.53 -16.08 5.34
CA SER A 527 27.68 -17.32 6.09
C SER A 527 27.73 -17.14 7.62
N SER A 528 27.68 -15.89 8.10
CA SER A 528 27.67 -15.57 9.53
C SER A 528 26.84 -14.33 9.84
N ASP A 529 26.36 -14.22 11.09
CA ASP A 529 25.60 -13.07 11.54
C ASP A 529 26.49 -11.84 11.72
N PHE A 530 25.99 -10.69 11.27
CA PHE A 530 26.55 -9.38 11.52
C PHE A 530 26.06 -8.83 12.84
N THR A 531 27.00 -8.57 13.74
CA THR A 531 26.75 -8.01 15.08
C THR A 531 27.26 -6.59 15.14
N PHE A 532 26.42 -5.66 15.61
CA PHE A 532 26.88 -4.31 15.89
C PHE A 532 27.84 -4.29 17.08
N THR A 533 28.97 -3.62 16.93
CA THR A 533 29.90 -3.33 18.03
C THR A 533 29.77 -1.86 18.39
N ASP A 534 28.97 -1.55 19.41
CA ASP A 534 28.75 -0.18 19.90
C ASP A 534 29.41 0.05 21.28
N SER A 535 30.73 -0.08 21.35
CA SER A 535 31.49 0.06 22.60
C SER A 535 31.36 1.45 23.26
N ASN A 536 30.90 2.46 22.52
CA ASN A 536 30.78 3.84 22.98
C ASN A 536 29.33 4.30 23.14
N ASN A 537 28.34 3.40 22.99
CA ASN A 537 26.91 3.69 23.05
C ASN A 537 26.48 4.87 22.15
N LYS A 538 27.02 4.91 20.93
CA LYS A 538 26.83 5.99 19.95
C LYS A 538 25.73 5.70 18.94
N MET A 539 25.25 4.45 18.83
CA MET A 539 24.27 4.05 17.82
C MET A 539 22.98 4.84 17.94
N ALA A 540 22.47 5.05 19.16
CA ALA A 540 21.28 5.84 19.41
C ALA A 540 21.38 7.27 18.82
N GLY A 541 22.57 7.87 18.83
CA GLY A 541 22.80 9.20 18.26
C GLY A 541 22.68 9.28 16.74
N VAL A 542 22.53 8.15 16.05
CA VAL A 542 22.38 8.02 14.60
C VAL A 542 20.99 7.53 14.21
N VAL A 543 20.51 6.47 14.86
CA VAL A 543 19.28 5.77 14.45
C VAL A 543 18.02 6.35 15.09
N VAL A 544 18.15 7.15 16.15
CA VAL A 544 17.01 7.85 16.76
C VAL A 544 16.84 9.18 16.04
N SER A 545 15.74 9.31 15.31
CA SER A 545 15.32 10.50 14.57
C SER A 545 13.79 10.63 14.64
N PRO A 546 13.22 11.81 14.30
CA PRO A 546 11.78 12.04 14.36
C PRO A 546 10.90 10.92 13.80
N PHE A 547 11.25 10.37 12.62
CA PHE A 547 10.45 9.36 11.93
C PHE A 547 11.04 7.95 12.02
N SER A 548 12.05 7.72 12.85
CA SER A 548 12.66 6.38 13.00
C SER A 548 11.86 5.42 13.87
N GLY A 549 10.80 5.88 14.54
CA GLY A 549 9.88 5.06 15.34
C GLY A 549 10.48 4.49 16.63
N ILE A 550 11.78 4.70 16.87
CA ILE A 550 12.50 4.23 18.05
C ILE A 550 12.87 5.38 18.99
N ARG A 551 12.83 5.09 20.29
CA ARG A 551 13.25 6.00 21.35
C ARG A 551 14.68 5.72 21.79
N ALA A 552 15.07 4.44 21.82
CA ALA A 552 16.36 4.01 22.31
C ALA A 552 16.72 2.62 21.75
N VAL A 553 18.01 2.33 21.72
CA VAL A 553 18.55 1.01 21.34
C VAL A 553 18.57 0.13 22.61
N THR A 554 17.51 -0.62 22.85
CA THR A 554 17.37 -1.51 24.03
C THR A 554 16.95 -2.92 23.60
N ALA A 555 16.98 -3.88 24.54
CA ALA A 555 16.51 -5.25 24.29
C ALA A 555 15.00 -5.44 24.54
N ASP A 556 14.33 -4.48 25.19
CA ASP A 556 12.92 -4.59 25.55
C ASP A 556 12.05 -3.79 24.57
N PRO A 557 11.17 -4.43 23.76
CA PRO A 557 10.29 -3.74 22.82
C PRO A 557 9.39 -2.69 23.49
N ARG A 558 9.09 -2.81 24.78
CA ARG A 558 8.27 -1.83 25.50
C ARG A 558 8.97 -0.47 25.70
N THR A 559 10.30 -0.45 25.54
CA THR A 559 11.14 0.74 25.79
C THR A 559 11.95 1.17 24.56
N ALA A 560 12.11 0.28 23.58
CA ALA A 560 12.84 0.56 22.36
C ALA A 560 12.08 1.52 21.42
N TYR A 561 10.75 1.44 21.40
CA TYR A 561 9.89 2.21 20.51
C TYR A 561 9.47 3.55 21.12
N GLN A 562 9.09 4.51 20.27
CA GLN A 562 8.53 5.77 20.72
C GLN A 562 7.18 5.54 21.45
N ASP A 563 6.95 6.32 22.51
CA ASP A 563 5.72 6.19 23.29
C ASP A 563 4.49 6.58 22.46
N ALA A 564 4.64 7.57 21.56
CA ALA A 564 3.63 7.99 20.60
C ALA A 564 3.14 6.84 19.70
N LEU A 565 4.05 6.01 19.19
CA LEU A 565 3.70 4.85 18.37
C LEU A 565 2.89 3.81 19.16
N LEU A 566 3.23 3.58 20.43
CA LEU A 566 2.47 2.70 21.32
C LEU A 566 1.10 3.30 21.66
N ARG A 567 1.03 4.58 22.05
CA ARG A 567 -0.23 5.25 22.41
C ARG A 567 -1.19 5.45 21.25
N SER A 568 -0.68 5.50 20.01
CA SER A 568 -1.53 5.50 18.81
C SER A 568 -2.24 4.16 18.55
N GLY A 569 -1.79 3.09 19.23
CA GLY A 569 -2.26 1.72 19.01
C GLY A 569 -1.87 1.11 17.65
N ARG A 570 -0.99 1.78 16.89
CA ARG A 570 -0.30 1.23 15.70
C ARG A 570 0.72 0.16 16.07
N MET A 571 1.12 0.11 17.33
CA MET A 571 1.91 -0.98 17.90
C MET A 571 1.34 -1.39 19.26
N ALA A 572 1.25 -2.69 19.51
CA ALA A 572 0.86 -3.22 20.81
C ALA A 572 1.73 -4.41 21.24
N THR A 573 1.91 -4.55 22.55
CA THR A 573 2.61 -5.69 23.15
C THR A 573 1.72 -6.45 24.13
N SER A 574 1.92 -7.76 24.22
CA SER A 574 1.38 -8.62 25.27
C SER A 574 2.54 -9.13 26.13
N GLY A 575 2.74 -8.50 27.29
CA GLY A 575 4.02 -8.60 28.00
C GLY A 575 5.16 -8.06 27.13
N GLN A 576 6.21 -8.86 26.96
CA GLN A 576 7.31 -8.56 26.04
C GLN A 576 7.04 -8.97 24.59
N ASN A 577 5.93 -9.64 24.29
CA ASN A 577 5.63 -10.05 22.92
C ASN A 577 5.08 -8.88 22.10
N VAL A 578 5.69 -8.54 20.97
CA VAL A 578 5.05 -7.63 20.00
C VAL A 578 3.95 -8.40 19.29
N VAL A 579 2.70 -7.95 19.41
CA VAL A 579 1.53 -8.65 18.85
C VAL A 579 0.95 -7.96 17.62
N LEU A 580 1.16 -6.65 17.50
CA LEU A 580 0.69 -5.81 16.41
C LEU A 580 1.74 -4.76 16.09
N PHE A 581 1.98 -4.52 14.79
CA PHE A 581 2.90 -3.49 14.32
C PHE A 581 2.49 -3.03 12.91
N GLN A 582 2.03 -1.79 12.80
CA GLN A 582 1.67 -1.10 11.56
C GLN A 582 2.11 0.38 11.64
N PRO A 583 3.39 0.69 11.39
CA PRO A 583 3.87 2.07 11.44
C PRO A 583 3.12 2.92 10.40
N ALA A 584 2.67 4.10 10.83
CA ALA A 584 1.95 5.02 9.95
C ALA A 584 2.13 6.46 10.41
N PHE A 585 2.32 7.39 9.48
CA PHE A 585 2.19 8.82 9.72
C PHE A 585 0.72 9.20 9.55
N ASP A 586 0.12 9.78 10.59
CA ASP A 586 -1.30 10.10 10.64
C ASP A 586 -1.47 11.48 11.28
N THR A 587 -2.32 12.34 10.70
CA THR A 587 -2.69 13.60 11.34
C THR A 587 -3.44 13.40 12.66
N TYR A 588 -4.02 12.22 12.86
CA TYR A 588 -4.67 11.73 14.09
C TYR A 588 -5.72 12.67 14.71
N THR A 589 -6.43 12.20 15.73
CA THR A 589 -7.52 12.94 16.38
C THR A 589 -7.33 12.93 17.89
N SER A 590 -7.78 14.00 18.54
CA SER A 590 -7.89 14.11 19.99
C SER A 590 -9.29 13.73 20.50
N ALA A 591 -10.24 13.40 19.62
CA ALA A 591 -11.61 13.04 19.99
C ALA A 591 -11.69 11.78 20.86
N TYR A 592 -10.72 10.89 20.71
CA TYR A 592 -10.54 9.68 21.51
C TYR A 592 -10.32 9.95 23.00
N GLU A 593 -9.77 11.10 23.36
CA GLU A 593 -9.67 11.51 24.76
C GLU A 593 -11.01 11.95 25.36
N LYS A 594 -12.11 11.98 24.61
CA LYS A 594 -13.40 12.55 25.07
C LYS A 594 -14.62 11.72 24.65
N ASP A 595 -14.39 10.52 24.12
CA ASP A 595 -15.44 9.70 23.51
C ASP A 595 -16.13 8.76 24.51
N GLY A 596 -15.70 8.75 25.77
CA GLY A 596 -16.28 7.93 26.82
C GLY A 596 -15.88 6.44 26.75
N PHE A 597 -14.84 6.10 25.99
CA PHE A 597 -14.21 4.78 26.02
C PHE A 597 -12.86 4.85 26.74
N TYR A 598 -12.41 3.71 27.31
CA TYR A 598 -11.05 3.61 27.81
C TYR A 598 -10.13 3.14 26.67
N GLN A 599 -9.14 3.93 26.33
CA GLN A 599 -8.32 3.78 25.13
C GLN A 599 -6.83 3.81 25.43
N GLY A 600 -6.45 3.17 26.54
CA GLY A 600 -5.08 3.10 27.03
C GLY A 600 -4.53 1.69 27.17
N VAL A 601 -3.50 1.57 28.00
CA VAL A 601 -2.84 0.30 28.31
C VAL A 601 -3.67 -0.48 29.33
N VAL A 602 -4.17 -1.65 28.93
CA VAL A 602 -5.05 -2.49 29.79
C VAL A 602 -4.31 -3.36 30.81
N ASN A 603 -3.00 -3.62 30.61
CA ASN A 603 -2.21 -4.48 31.49
C ASN A 603 -0.85 -3.81 31.78
N PRO A 604 -0.43 -3.67 33.05
CA PRO A 604 0.81 -2.99 33.41
C PRO A 604 2.08 -3.64 32.85
N ASN A 605 2.02 -4.92 32.47
CA ASN A 605 3.16 -5.63 31.87
C ASN A 605 3.25 -5.44 30.34
N SER A 606 2.20 -4.90 29.74
CA SER A 606 2.06 -4.64 28.30
C SER A 606 2.23 -3.15 28.00
N ARG A 607 2.40 -2.81 26.72
CA ARG A 607 2.33 -1.45 26.21
C ARG A 607 1.46 -1.41 24.95
N GLY A 608 1.04 -0.22 24.58
CA GLY A 608 0.16 0.00 23.44
C GLY A 608 -1.27 0.25 23.88
N SER A 609 -1.90 1.23 23.24
CA SER A 609 -3.30 1.59 23.51
C SER A 609 -4.26 0.62 22.83
N LEU A 610 -5.26 0.17 23.58
CA LEU A 610 -6.30 -0.75 23.11
C LEU A 610 -7.67 -0.14 23.38
N TRP A 611 -8.60 -0.36 22.47
CA TRP A 611 -9.97 0.12 22.60
C TRP A 611 -10.76 -0.81 23.54
N THR A 612 -11.19 -0.25 24.67
CA THR A 612 -11.90 -0.99 25.71
C THR A 612 -13.34 -0.49 25.83
N PRO A 613 -14.34 -1.35 25.63
CA PRO A 613 -15.74 -0.96 25.77
C PRO A 613 -16.09 -0.65 27.25
N PRO A 614 -17.08 0.21 27.53
CA PRO A 614 -17.31 0.74 28.88
C PRO A 614 -17.64 -0.35 29.90
N VAL A 615 -18.45 -1.34 29.52
CA VAL A 615 -18.81 -2.48 30.37
C VAL A 615 -17.57 -3.29 30.78
N PHE A 616 -16.62 -3.49 29.87
CA PHE A 616 -15.38 -4.19 30.19
C PHE A 616 -14.47 -3.37 31.11
N ALA A 617 -14.41 -2.05 30.88
CA ALA A 617 -13.61 -1.14 31.69
C ALA A 617 -14.04 -1.18 33.17
N VAL A 618 -15.36 -1.07 33.43
CA VAL A 618 -15.92 -1.14 34.79
C VAL A 618 -15.58 -2.46 35.49
N ASN A 619 -15.72 -3.60 34.80
CA ASN A 619 -15.44 -4.92 35.37
C ASN A 619 -13.96 -5.14 35.72
N ASN A 620 -13.05 -4.35 35.14
CA ASN A 620 -11.60 -4.44 35.37
C ASN A 620 -11.04 -3.25 36.15
N ASN A 621 -11.90 -2.44 36.81
CA ASN A 621 -11.51 -1.23 37.53
C ASN A 621 -10.68 -0.25 36.68
N LEU A 622 -10.94 -0.22 35.37
CA LEU A 622 -10.41 0.80 34.47
C LEU A 622 -11.39 1.97 34.51
N THR A 623 -10.86 3.17 34.71
CA THR A 623 -11.66 4.40 34.66
C THR A 623 -11.80 4.78 33.19
N VAL A 624 -13.02 5.07 32.78
CA VAL A 624 -13.29 5.65 31.46
C VAL A 624 -12.62 7.02 31.43
N ASP A 625 -11.80 7.27 30.40
CA ASP A 625 -11.16 8.56 30.12
C ASP A 625 -10.25 9.06 31.26
N ARG A 626 -9.00 8.58 31.30
CA ARG A 626 -7.96 9.07 32.24
C ARG A 626 -7.22 10.31 31.75
N GLY A 627 -7.24 10.56 30.45
CA GLY A 627 -6.47 11.64 29.84
C GLY A 627 -7.16 13.01 29.86
N ALA A 628 -8.49 13.03 30.05
CA ALA A 628 -9.29 14.26 30.09
C ALA A 628 -10.34 14.26 31.21
N ASN A 629 -10.01 13.69 32.38
CA ASN A 629 -10.94 13.61 33.51
C ASN A 629 -11.00 14.89 34.36
N GLY A 630 -10.19 15.91 34.04
CA GLY A 630 -10.15 17.17 34.79
C GLY A 630 -9.42 17.06 36.13
N LEU A 631 -8.63 16.00 36.32
CA LEU A 631 -7.75 15.79 37.46
C LEU A 631 -6.29 15.77 36.99
N ASP A 632 -5.39 16.04 37.93
CA ASP A 632 -3.95 15.85 37.77
C ASP A 632 -3.63 14.49 38.41
N ASP A 633 -3.74 13.45 37.60
CA ASP A 633 -3.64 12.04 37.99
C ASP A 633 -2.19 11.63 38.26
N ASP A 634 -1.21 12.29 37.63
CA ASP A 634 0.22 12.02 37.85
C ASP A 634 0.94 13.05 38.73
N LEU A 635 0.23 14.12 39.17
CA LEU A 635 0.72 15.25 39.95
C LEU A 635 1.87 16.00 39.26
N GLN A 636 1.95 15.90 37.93
CA GLN A 636 3.06 16.40 37.13
C GLN A 636 2.54 17.23 35.95
N PHE A 637 3.14 18.42 35.77
CA PHE A 637 2.81 19.35 34.69
C PHE A 637 1.36 19.89 34.66
N GLY A 638 0.49 19.47 35.58
CA GLY A 638 -0.84 20.02 35.83
C GLY A 638 -1.95 19.11 35.32
N VAL A 639 -3.20 19.56 35.47
CA VAL A 639 -4.41 18.83 35.06
C VAL A 639 -4.44 18.56 33.55
N ASP A 640 -4.76 17.31 33.17
CA ASP A 640 -4.96 16.83 31.79
C ASP A 640 -3.77 17.17 30.87
N ASP A 641 -2.55 16.91 31.35
CA ASP A 641 -1.33 17.24 30.63
C ASP A 641 -1.06 16.29 29.44
N PHE A 642 0.02 16.54 28.68
CA PHE A 642 0.37 15.69 27.55
C PHE A 642 0.73 14.25 27.96
N ASN A 643 1.26 14.04 29.17
CA ASN A 643 1.69 12.72 29.64
C ASN A 643 0.56 11.86 30.18
N GLU A 644 -0.54 12.46 30.61
CA GLU A 644 -1.74 11.77 31.11
C GLU A 644 -2.59 11.13 29.99
N ARG A 645 -2.44 11.59 28.75
CA ARG A 645 -3.27 11.19 27.61
C ARG A 645 -3.23 9.72 27.26
N GLU A 646 -4.37 9.17 26.88
CA GLU A 646 -4.48 7.76 26.54
C GLU A 646 -3.95 7.47 25.13
N THR A 647 -4.18 8.40 24.22
CA THR A 647 -3.89 8.27 22.79
C THR A 647 -3.09 9.45 22.27
N LEU A 648 -2.25 9.18 21.28
CA LEU A 648 -1.45 10.19 20.58
C LEU A 648 -1.32 9.82 19.11
N ALA A 649 -0.99 10.80 18.27
CA ALA A 649 -0.57 10.52 16.90
C ALA A 649 0.68 9.60 16.91
N PRO A 650 0.83 8.67 15.94
CA PRO A 650 1.95 7.73 15.93
C PRO A 650 3.32 8.40 15.87
N PHE A 651 3.40 9.56 15.21
CA PHE A 651 4.55 10.45 15.17
C PHE A 651 4.10 11.87 15.53
N LEU A 652 4.92 12.59 16.30
CA LEU A 652 4.55 13.90 16.85
C LEU A 652 5.11 15.07 16.04
N ASN A 653 6.12 14.81 15.21
CA ASN A 653 6.77 15.83 14.39
C ASN A 653 5.98 16.08 13.10
N GLN A 654 5.91 17.35 12.69
CA GLN A 654 5.35 17.74 11.40
C GLN A 654 6.21 17.17 10.25
N ALA A 655 5.55 16.64 9.22
CA ALA A 655 6.24 16.22 8.00
C ALA A 655 6.50 17.44 7.11
N GLU A 656 7.78 17.75 6.84
CA GLU A 656 8.14 18.86 5.94
C GLU A 656 7.80 18.55 4.48
N ALA A 657 8.02 17.30 4.07
CA ALA A 657 7.73 16.81 2.74
C ALA A 657 7.45 15.30 2.75
N VAL A 658 6.59 14.88 1.84
CA VAL A 658 6.36 13.47 1.48
C VAL A 658 6.70 13.31 0.01
N ARG A 659 7.48 12.28 -0.31
CA ARG A 659 7.83 11.88 -1.67
C ARG A 659 7.06 10.63 -2.03
N VAL A 660 6.45 10.60 -3.20
CA VAL A 660 5.86 9.37 -3.76
C VAL A 660 6.59 9.01 -5.04
N THR A 661 7.14 7.81 -5.10
CA THR A 661 7.93 7.27 -6.19
C THR A 661 7.17 6.12 -6.85
N VAL A 662 7.08 6.15 -8.18
CA VAL A 662 6.47 5.08 -8.97
C VAL A 662 7.49 4.53 -9.96
N ARG A 663 7.64 3.21 -9.96
CA ARG A 663 8.52 2.46 -10.88
C ARG A 663 7.70 1.54 -11.77
N LEU A 664 7.84 1.69 -13.09
CA LEU A 664 7.13 0.91 -14.10
C LEU A 664 8.10 0.12 -14.97
N GLU A 665 7.68 -1.06 -15.42
CA GLU A 665 8.40 -1.89 -16.38
C GLU A 665 7.60 -2.12 -17.67
N ASN A 666 8.30 -2.14 -18.80
CA ASN A 666 7.76 -2.74 -20.02
C ASN A 666 8.05 -4.25 -20.03
N PRO A 667 7.04 -5.13 -19.93
CA PRO A 667 7.26 -6.57 -19.78
C PRO A 667 7.91 -7.23 -21.00
N SER A 668 7.80 -6.63 -22.20
CA SER A 668 8.37 -7.19 -23.43
C SER A 668 9.87 -6.92 -23.57
N LEU A 669 10.33 -5.77 -23.08
CA LEU A 669 11.71 -5.30 -23.26
C LEU A 669 12.51 -5.21 -21.95
N ARG A 670 11.84 -5.38 -20.80
CA ARG A 670 12.41 -5.20 -19.45
C ARG A 670 13.04 -3.82 -19.22
N PHE A 671 12.49 -2.81 -19.89
CA PHE A 671 12.86 -1.42 -19.64
C PHE A 671 12.12 -0.91 -18.42
N VAL A 672 12.87 -0.32 -17.50
CA VAL A 672 12.35 0.24 -16.26
C VAL A 672 12.47 1.75 -16.30
N ARG A 673 11.42 2.44 -15.89
CA ARG A 673 11.46 3.88 -15.61
C ARG A 673 10.88 4.18 -14.25
N GLN A 674 11.40 5.23 -13.63
CA GLN A 674 10.96 5.72 -12.34
C GLN A 674 10.72 7.22 -12.40
N ALA A 675 9.72 7.69 -11.67
CA ALA A 675 9.49 9.11 -11.44
C ALA A 675 8.97 9.32 -10.00
N SER A 676 9.29 10.48 -9.43
CA SER A 676 8.91 10.83 -8.06
C SER A 676 8.20 12.17 -8.02
N VAL A 677 7.32 12.33 -7.03
CA VAL A 677 6.54 13.53 -6.76
C VAL A 677 6.80 13.96 -5.32
N ASP A 678 7.24 15.20 -5.14
CA ASP A 678 7.54 15.76 -3.83
C ASP A 678 6.41 16.73 -3.42
N TYR A 679 5.65 16.36 -2.41
CA TYR A 679 4.64 17.21 -1.81
C TYR A 679 5.16 17.81 -0.51
N ARG A 680 5.30 19.14 -0.49
CA ARG A 680 5.51 19.92 0.73
C ARG A 680 4.14 20.33 1.22
N GLY A 681 3.84 20.08 2.49
CA GLY A 681 2.57 20.47 3.11
C GLY A 681 2.23 21.96 2.85
N LYS A 682 0.95 22.31 2.99
CA LYS A 682 0.48 23.68 2.77
C LYS A 682 1.05 24.68 3.76
#